data_AF-A0A8H4PD51-F1
#
_entry.id   AF-A0A8H4PD51-F1
#
_cell.length_a   1.000
_cell.length_b   1.000
_cell.length_c   1.000
_cell.angle_alpha   90.00
_cell.angle_beta   90.00
_cell.angle_gamma   90.00
#
_symmetry.space_group_name_H-M   'P 1'
#
loop_
_entity.id
_entity.type
_entity.pdbx_description
1 polymer ?
#
loop_
_entity_poly.entity_id
_entity_poly.type
_entity_poly.pdbx_seq_one_letter_code
_entity_poly.pdbx_strand_id
1 'polypeptide(L)'
;MSNPLRTTPQTTRIAGHRGHSAEAPENTLAAFRKAHEIAGSGVTCETDLALTRDGELVLIHDETVDRTTDGHGLVCDMTYSEISKLDAGQWFDEKFAGERVPLLRDALDLACELGIIYQLELKIYDRNNEIFPKLRALIDELKCADLLQFSSFDFVQLRAVKEAIPDVPTVALSHSRLIDPAAIARQASVDAVNLEIQHFPSGEARQLHEGGFAVFLHIPRPERLESLKSYGVDIEAQAVGWVLEGLLDQVISDDVAQVAWPNVNRDHPLCANTLSIGIMDSTSPEESGRISSPQRHPVNPNYKGRVRTGCLVCRARKVKCDEQRPICQKCSRLKKTCVYKTPSWQRPLPTPMISNLGQTGPQDDQAVPTGSQNKSSPPENGGHLIYNQPFTIETPSVSGVSNALRMPDVPVQTDQHLPAPIVVDSPSSNHHIVDSFCQGDDQNGQELSSTRFQQTSQEILLATTLDWLAAFEEPTQSSFSYFIEEVDSPFISPFDHLNWRRVKMHIAHLGTQETSVATSILAVQVLYRAQAGRLPMTHAMSVHQAAISIFESISCSDTVDFDIVLVVAFLLCLSVATLPNEDGPQFSVLDGVFVTRLETWLLGGHRSPVSLRMGAWLQLLHTAIKRVGNPGLLPKQVSSLLNYHIKDIPSLSVLDNGAHPASALYDIISAPIFAFYLEVQKISNQVADVTHYRRSRITPADQAEVTDILTSLKASMSSMWESRPAPLRLEPTELRQHFRPTIADPLITLAGLCFATYLTEVVAMGRILGHPSFASPEAKHAMGRIRDIVDGDWNASNGGALSPGYLRPLFLYAIENFEKEETQWAADHLRRIENPISRSDFIASFIESHGEAQRSQGRRVTMKAFCYQRFGVPLPYF
;
A
#
# COMPACT_ATOMS: atom_id res chain seq x y z
N MET A 1 44.80 -1.38 7.94
CA MET A 1 45.41 -0.83 6.70
C MET A 1 44.50 0.30 6.21
N SER A 2 44.95 1.16 5.30
CA SER A 2 44.04 2.11 4.65
C SER A 2 43.09 1.36 3.72
N ASN A 3 41.79 1.63 3.85
CA ASN A 3 40.75 1.04 3.01
C ASN A 3 40.97 1.43 1.53
N PRO A 4 41.03 0.46 0.59
CA PRO A 4 41.39 0.69 -0.82
C PRO A 4 40.27 1.36 -1.64
N LEU A 5 39.07 1.51 -1.08
CA LEU A 5 37.97 2.25 -1.69
C LEU A 5 37.98 3.74 -1.31
N ARG A 6 38.82 4.18 -0.36
CA ARG A 6 38.96 5.60 0.00
C ARG A 6 39.69 6.39 -1.07
N THR A 7 39.21 7.59 -1.36
CA THR A 7 39.81 8.49 -2.35
C THR A 7 39.99 9.92 -1.82
N THR A 8 40.43 10.83 -2.69
CA THR A 8 40.55 12.27 -2.45
C THR A 8 39.62 13.01 -3.41
N PRO A 9 39.29 14.30 -3.19
CA PRO A 9 38.48 15.09 -4.13
C PRO A 9 39.01 15.13 -5.58
N GLN A 10 40.28 14.82 -5.80
CA GLN A 10 40.94 14.74 -7.12
C GLN A 10 40.94 13.32 -7.71
N THR A 11 40.52 12.31 -6.95
CA THR A 11 40.55 10.89 -7.31
C THR A 11 39.26 10.14 -6.97
N THR A 12 38.17 10.86 -6.65
CA THR A 12 36.81 10.31 -6.53
C THR A 12 36.46 9.54 -7.81
N ARG A 13 35.96 8.32 -7.66
CA ARG A 13 35.67 7.43 -8.80
C ARG A 13 34.38 7.84 -9.51
N ILE A 14 34.39 7.74 -10.83
CA ILE A 14 33.23 7.90 -11.70
C ILE A 14 32.68 6.51 -12.00
N ALA A 15 31.37 6.33 -11.89
CA ALA A 15 30.72 5.04 -12.09
C ALA A 15 29.45 5.11 -12.95
N GLY A 16 29.24 4.08 -13.77
CA GLY A 16 28.04 3.87 -14.58
C GLY A 16 27.13 2.79 -13.97
N HIS A 17 25.88 3.13 -13.68
CA HIS A 17 24.85 2.17 -13.25
C HIS A 17 24.42 1.30 -14.45
N ARG A 18 24.74 0.00 -14.36
CA ARG A 18 24.63 -0.99 -15.44
C ARG A 18 25.43 -0.61 -16.69
N GLY A 19 26.60 0.00 -16.47
CA GLY A 19 27.40 0.68 -17.49
C GLY A 19 26.89 2.10 -17.79
N HIS A 20 27.13 2.62 -19.00
CA HIS A 20 26.52 3.87 -19.44
C HIS A 20 25.12 3.62 -20.03
N SER A 21 24.17 3.29 -19.16
CA SER A 21 22.78 2.92 -19.51
C SER A 21 21.91 4.11 -19.99
N ALA A 22 22.49 5.30 -20.14
CA ALA A 22 21.89 6.48 -20.75
C ALA A 22 21.88 6.45 -22.29
N GLU A 23 22.97 6.01 -22.94
CA GLU A 23 23.07 5.92 -24.42
C GLU A 23 23.17 4.48 -24.96
N ALA A 24 23.31 3.46 -24.10
CA ALA A 24 23.48 2.05 -24.46
C ALA A 24 22.60 1.10 -23.59
N PRO A 25 22.24 -0.10 -24.09
CA PRO A 25 21.44 -1.08 -23.36
C PRO A 25 22.14 -1.55 -22.07
N GLU A 26 21.41 -1.52 -20.96
CA GLU A 26 21.93 -1.83 -19.62
C GLU A 26 22.53 -3.23 -19.51
N ASN A 27 23.59 -3.38 -18.71
CA ASN A 27 24.31 -4.64 -18.45
C ASN A 27 24.92 -5.34 -19.69
N THR A 28 25.07 -4.63 -20.82
CA THR A 28 25.75 -5.13 -22.03
C THR A 28 27.23 -4.72 -22.10
N LEU A 29 28.02 -5.47 -22.89
CA LEU A 29 29.39 -5.07 -23.23
C LEU A 29 29.43 -3.71 -23.95
N ALA A 30 28.38 -3.36 -24.71
CA ALA A 30 28.24 -2.04 -25.32
C ALA A 30 28.18 -0.92 -24.27
N ALA A 31 27.37 -1.08 -23.21
CA ALA A 31 27.27 -0.08 -22.14
C ALA A 31 28.55 0.03 -21.30
N PHE A 32 29.30 -1.06 -21.10
CA PHE A 32 30.60 -1.02 -20.41
C PHE A 32 31.68 -0.35 -21.26
N ARG A 33 31.79 -0.69 -22.56
CA ARG A 33 32.67 0.03 -23.49
C ARG A 33 32.30 1.51 -23.58
N LYS A 34 31.00 1.84 -23.57
CA LYS A 34 30.53 3.24 -23.60
C LYS A 34 30.87 4.04 -22.33
N ALA A 35 30.83 3.42 -21.16
CA ALA A 35 31.31 4.04 -19.92
C ALA A 35 32.82 4.36 -20.01
N HIS A 36 33.62 3.44 -20.57
CA HIS A 36 35.05 3.64 -20.79
C HIS A 36 35.36 4.71 -21.85
N GLU A 37 34.58 4.83 -22.93
CA GLU A 37 34.71 5.93 -23.91
C GLU A 37 34.59 7.32 -23.25
N ILE A 38 33.78 7.44 -22.20
CA ILE A 38 33.43 8.71 -21.56
C ILE A 38 34.40 9.05 -20.41
N ALA A 39 34.65 8.10 -19.51
CA ALA A 39 35.44 8.32 -18.28
C ALA A 39 36.85 7.72 -18.31
N GLY A 40 37.19 6.90 -19.30
CA GLY A 40 38.51 6.30 -19.48
C GLY A 40 38.78 5.07 -18.60
N SER A 41 40.06 4.74 -18.44
CA SER A 41 40.50 3.62 -17.60
C SER A 41 40.39 3.99 -16.11
N GLY A 42 39.93 3.05 -15.29
CA GLY A 42 39.55 3.29 -13.88
C GLY A 42 38.09 3.69 -13.68
N VAL A 43 37.27 3.78 -14.74
CA VAL A 43 35.81 3.89 -14.61
C VAL A 43 35.26 2.64 -13.92
N THR A 44 34.29 2.82 -13.04
CA THR A 44 33.56 1.68 -12.44
C THR A 44 32.28 1.42 -13.22
N CYS A 45 32.03 0.20 -13.66
CA CYS A 45 30.72 -0.24 -14.14
C CYS A 45 30.06 -1.02 -13.01
N GLU A 46 29.01 -0.45 -12.43
CA GLU A 46 28.09 -1.24 -11.61
C GLU A 46 27.28 -2.16 -12.55
N THR A 47 26.98 -3.38 -12.10
CA THR A 47 26.34 -4.42 -12.92
C THR A 47 25.80 -5.57 -12.06
N ASP A 48 24.72 -6.21 -12.51
CA ASP A 48 23.98 -7.23 -11.78
C ASP A 48 24.44 -8.66 -12.08
N LEU A 49 24.66 -9.50 -11.05
CA LEU A 49 24.99 -10.92 -11.22
C LEU A 49 23.76 -11.83 -11.14
N ALA A 50 23.51 -12.59 -12.22
CA ALA A 50 22.53 -13.67 -12.27
C ALA A 50 23.19 -15.03 -12.63
N LEU A 51 22.42 -16.11 -12.48
CA LEU A 51 22.90 -17.49 -12.58
C LEU A 51 21.90 -18.34 -13.37
N THR A 52 22.36 -18.95 -14.46
CA THR A 52 21.54 -19.77 -15.37
C THR A 52 21.19 -21.15 -14.80
N ARG A 53 20.31 -21.89 -15.47
CA ARG A 53 19.91 -23.28 -15.17
C ARG A 53 21.08 -24.27 -15.18
N ASP A 54 22.06 -24.07 -16.08
CA ASP A 54 23.32 -24.82 -16.13
C ASP A 54 24.40 -24.24 -15.20
N GLY A 55 24.14 -23.09 -14.56
CA GLY A 55 25.00 -22.50 -13.53
C GLY A 55 26.11 -21.61 -14.07
N GLU A 56 25.98 -21.08 -15.29
CA GLU A 56 26.87 -20.03 -15.79
C GLU A 56 26.51 -18.67 -15.19
N LEU A 57 27.53 -17.83 -14.99
CA LEU A 57 27.40 -16.50 -14.41
C LEU A 57 27.19 -15.47 -15.52
N VAL A 58 26.04 -14.81 -15.52
CA VAL A 58 25.59 -13.86 -16.56
C VAL A 58 25.22 -12.50 -15.96
N LEU A 59 25.26 -11.46 -16.78
CA LEU A 59 24.97 -10.08 -16.34
C LEU A 59 23.58 -9.61 -16.79
N ILE A 60 22.64 -9.50 -15.86
CA ILE A 60 21.25 -9.05 -16.09
C ILE A 60 20.58 -8.71 -14.74
N HIS A 61 19.78 -7.64 -14.70
CA HIS A 61 19.15 -7.12 -13.48
C HIS A 61 17.90 -7.88 -13.04
N ASP A 62 17.02 -8.16 -14.00
CA ASP A 62 15.69 -8.71 -13.73
C ASP A 62 15.76 -10.23 -13.59
N GLU A 63 14.92 -10.82 -12.73
CA GLU A 63 14.81 -12.29 -12.60
C GLU A 63 14.34 -12.94 -13.92
N THR A 64 13.68 -12.18 -14.80
CA THR A 64 13.25 -12.59 -16.13
C THR A 64 13.93 -11.78 -17.23
N VAL A 65 14.00 -12.35 -18.42
CA VAL A 65 14.59 -11.70 -19.60
C VAL A 65 13.64 -10.71 -20.31
N ASP A 66 12.38 -10.61 -19.86
CA ASP A 66 11.26 -9.99 -20.61
C ASP A 66 11.43 -8.50 -20.93
N ARG A 67 12.17 -7.76 -20.09
CA ARG A 67 12.28 -6.29 -20.18
C ARG A 67 13.43 -5.83 -21.08
N THR A 68 14.52 -6.59 -21.10
CA THR A 68 15.81 -6.19 -21.71
C THR A 68 16.26 -7.16 -22.80
N THR A 69 15.37 -8.02 -23.30
CA THR A 69 15.65 -8.91 -24.44
C THR A 69 14.43 -9.09 -25.36
N ASP A 70 14.59 -9.85 -26.45
CA ASP A 70 13.49 -10.38 -27.28
C ASP A 70 12.90 -11.72 -26.77
N GLY A 71 13.42 -12.26 -25.66
CA GLY A 71 12.97 -13.51 -25.05
C GLY A 71 11.92 -13.33 -23.95
N HIS A 72 11.45 -14.46 -23.40
CA HIS A 72 10.49 -14.48 -22.29
C HIS A 72 10.81 -15.56 -21.24
N GLY A 73 10.59 -15.24 -19.96
CA GLY A 73 10.73 -16.16 -18.83
C GLY A 73 11.96 -15.94 -17.93
N LEU A 74 12.09 -16.77 -16.89
CA LEU A 74 13.09 -16.65 -15.82
C LEU A 74 14.51 -16.99 -16.30
N VAL A 75 15.51 -16.19 -15.88
CA VAL A 75 16.94 -16.42 -16.15
C VAL A 75 17.42 -17.75 -15.58
N CYS A 76 16.95 -18.11 -14.38
CA CYS A 76 17.31 -19.37 -13.70
C CYS A 76 16.69 -20.62 -14.34
N ASP A 77 15.68 -20.46 -15.20
CA ASP A 77 15.09 -21.55 -16.00
C ASP A 77 15.77 -21.71 -17.37
N MET A 78 16.61 -20.77 -17.82
CA MET A 78 17.34 -20.86 -19.11
C MET A 78 18.76 -21.35 -18.92
N THR A 79 19.29 -22.14 -19.86
CA THR A 79 20.73 -22.41 -19.98
C THR A 79 21.47 -21.23 -20.61
N TYR A 80 22.80 -21.15 -20.44
CA TYR A 80 23.58 -20.13 -21.15
C TYR A 80 23.44 -20.27 -22.67
N SER A 81 23.37 -21.51 -23.17
CA SER A 81 23.09 -21.79 -24.59
C SER A 81 21.73 -21.24 -25.04
N GLU A 82 20.72 -21.13 -24.17
CA GLU A 82 19.42 -20.53 -24.51
C GLU A 82 19.48 -19.00 -24.42
N ILE A 83 19.96 -18.42 -23.31
CA ILE A 83 19.95 -16.96 -23.08
C ILE A 83 20.90 -16.19 -24.02
N SER A 84 22.05 -16.78 -24.40
CA SER A 84 23.02 -16.16 -25.33
C SER A 84 22.52 -16.02 -26.77
N LYS A 85 21.34 -16.59 -27.10
CA LYS A 85 20.68 -16.40 -28.40
C LYS A 85 19.76 -15.19 -28.45
N LEU A 86 19.42 -14.61 -27.30
CA LEU A 86 18.51 -13.45 -27.18
C LEU A 86 19.21 -12.15 -27.56
N ASP A 87 18.47 -11.20 -28.13
CA ASP A 87 18.94 -9.86 -28.47
C ASP A 87 18.75 -8.92 -27.28
N ALA A 88 19.85 -8.56 -26.62
CA ALA A 88 19.85 -7.71 -25.44
C ALA A 88 19.99 -6.20 -25.75
N GLY A 89 19.90 -5.79 -27.02
CA GLY A 89 20.12 -4.39 -27.44
C GLY A 89 19.00 -3.76 -28.26
N GLN A 90 18.28 -4.53 -29.09
CA GLN A 90 17.25 -4.00 -29.99
C GLN A 90 16.09 -3.30 -29.24
N TRP A 91 15.79 -3.71 -28.01
CA TRP A 91 14.77 -3.08 -27.15
C TRP A 91 15.12 -1.62 -26.78
N PHE A 92 16.41 -1.27 -26.80
CA PHE A 92 16.91 0.06 -26.46
C PHE A 92 17.02 0.96 -27.70
N ASP A 93 17.68 0.48 -28.75
CA ASP A 93 17.84 1.17 -30.04
C ASP A 93 18.19 0.13 -31.12
N GLU A 94 17.64 0.26 -32.33
CA GLU A 94 17.90 -0.62 -33.48
C GLU A 94 19.39 -0.74 -33.81
N LYS A 95 20.20 0.30 -33.51
CA LYS A 95 21.66 0.29 -33.70
C LYS A 95 22.42 -0.73 -32.82
N PHE A 96 21.79 -1.26 -31.77
CA PHE A 96 22.36 -2.29 -30.89
C PHE A 96 21.80 -3.70 -31.13
N ALA A 97 21.01 -3.90 -32.20
CA ALA A 97 20.53 -5.23 -32.55
C ALA A 97 21.70 -6.21 -32.76
N GLY A 98 21.64 -7.34 -32.07
CA GLY A 98 22.69 -8.37 -32.02
C GLY A 98 23.55 -8.36 -30.75
N GLU A 99 23.45 -7.34 -29.88
CA GLU A 99 24.02 -7.39 -28.52
C GLU A 99 23.44 -8.55 -27.72
N ARG A 100 24.20 -9.08 -26.76
CA ARG A 100 23.87 -10.31 -26.01
C ARG A 100 23.94 -10.08 -24.51
N VAL A 101 23.19 -10.88 -23.76
CA VAL A 101 23.35 -11.02 -22.30
C VAL A 101 24.76 -11.57 -22.04
N PRO A 102 25.70 -10.81 -21.44
CA PRO A 102 27.09 -11.23 -21.33
C PRO A 102 27.30 -12.32 -20.29
N LEU A 103 28.32 -13.16 -20.48
CA LEU A 103 28.94 -13.85 -19.33
C LEU A 103 29.69 -12.83 -18.48
N LEU A 104 29.75 -13.09 -17.17
CA LEU A 104 30.70 -12.41 -16.29
C LEU A 104 32.14 -12.56 -16.79
N ARG A 105 32.49 -13.70 -17.41
CA ARG A 105 33.83 -13.90 -17.99
C ARG A 105 34.12 -12.90 -19.12
N ASP A 106 33.23 -12.77 -20.09
CA ASP A 106 33.42 -11.86 -21.23
C ASP A 106 33.54 -10.39 -20.75
N ALA A 107 32.79 -10.04 -19.71
CA ALA A 107 32.92 -8.76 -19.03
C ALA A 107 34.27 -8.60 -18.31
N LEU A 108 34.76 -9.61 -17.59
CA LEU A 108 36.07 -9.56 -16.90
C LEU A 108 37.25 -9.53 -17.87
N ASP A 109 37.19 -10.25 -18.99
CA ASP A 109 38.18 -10.15 -20.07
C ASP A 109 38.17 -8.72 -20.67
N LEU A 110 37.00 -8.07 -20.79
CA LEU A 110 36.87 -6.65 -21.16
C LEU A 110 37.43 -5.68 -20.09
N ALA A 111 37.29 -5.99 -18.80
CA ALA A 111 37.95 -5.23 -17.74
C ALA A 111 39.47 -5.31 -17.84
N CYS A 112 40.02 -6.49 -18.12
CA CYS A 112 41.45 -6.67 -18.38
C CYS A 112 41.93 -5.95 -19.66
N GLU A 113 41.07 -5.82 -20.69
CA GLU A 113 41.36 -5.06 -21.93
C GLU A 113 41.47 -3.54 -21.67
N LEU A 114 40.52 -2.97 -20.92
CA LEU A 114 40.32 -1.51 -20.83
C LEU A 114 40.65 -0.89 -19.45
N GLY A 115 40.88 -1.70 -18.43
CA GLY A 115 40.98 -1.27 -17.04
C GLY A 115 39.64 -0.73 -16.50
N ILE A 116 38.52 -1.37 -16.85
CA ILE A 116 37.23 -1.14 -16.20
C ILE A 116 37.24 -1.86 -14.85
N ILE A 117 36.67 -1.25 -13.81
CA ILE A 117 36.40 -1.90 -12.52
C ILE A 117 34.92 -2.30 -12.51
N TYR A 118 34.55 -3.53 -12.14
CA TYR A 118 33.14 -3.87 -11.93
C TYR A 118 32.74 -3.79 -10.46
N GLN A 119 31.65 -3.08 -10.17
CA GLN A 119 30.91 -3.23 -8.91
C GLN A 119 29.76 -4.21 -9.15
N LEU A 120 30.01 -5.48 -8.86
CA LEU A 120 29.12 -6.60 -9.18
C LEU A 120 28.09 -6.79 -8.06
N GLU A 121 26.80 -6.57 -8.33
CA GLU A 121 25.74 -6.83 -7.35
C GLU A 121 25.43 -8.33 -7.25
N LEU A 122 25.64 -8.90 -6.06
CA LEU A 122 25.29 -10.27 -5.71
C LEU A 122 23.80 -10.29 -5.30
N LYS A 123 22.96 -10.82 -6.19
CA LYS A 123 21.50 -10.89 -6.04
C LYS A 123 20.96 -12.32 -5.90
N ILE A 124 21.84 -13.31 -5.96
CA ILE A 124 21.48 -14.73 -5.94
C ILE A 124 21.67 -15.25 -4.50
N TYR A 125 20.60 -15.23 -3.71
CA TYR A 125 20.62 -15.65 -2.31
C TYR A 125 20.71 -17.18 -2.15
N ASP A 126 21.10 -17.64 -0.96
CA ASP A 126 21.26 -19.05 -0.53
C ASP A 126 22.19 -19.98 -1.36
N ARG A 127 22.70 -19.55 -2.52
CA ARG A 127 23.60 -20.34 -3.39
C ARG A 127 25.10 -19.99 -3.26
N ASN A 128 25.49 -19.34 -2.15
CA ASN A 128 26.88 -18.93 -1.87
C ASN A 128 27.92 -20.05 -2.07
N ASN A 129 27.59 -21.28 -1.66
CA ASN A 129 28.45 -22.47 -1.80
C ASN A 129 28.74 -22.87 -3.26
N GLU A 130 27.94 -22.39 -4.23
CA GLU A 130 28.14 -22.61 -5.66
C GLU A 130 28.80 -21.39 -6.33
N ILE A 131 28.38 -20.19 -5.96
CA ILE A 131 28.78 -18.94 -6.62
C ILE A 131 30.17 -18.50 -6.19
N PHE A 132 30.50 -18.52 -4.89
CA PHE A 132 31.79 -18.02 -4.41
C PHE A 132 32.98 -18.84 -4.97
N PRO A 133 32.93 -20.19 -5.09
CA PRO A 133 33.96 -20.95 -5.79
C PRO A 133 34.09 -20.60 -7.28
N LYS A 134 32.98 -20.34 -7.98
CA LYS A 134 32.99 -19.92 -9.40
C LYS A 134 33.62 -18.53 -9.57
N LEU A 135 33.26 -17.57 -8.72
CA LEU A 135 33.87 -16.24 -8.67
C LEU A 135 35.38 -16.32 -8.37
N ARG A 136 35.77 -17.04 -7.31
CA ARG A 136 37.19 -17.24 -6.94
C ARG A 136 37.99 -17.83 -8.09
N ALA A 137 37.48 -18.86 -8.77
CA ALA A 137 38.14 -19.50 -9.90
C ALA A 137 38.37 -18.54 -11.08
N LEU A 138 37.36 -17.73 -11.46
CA LEU A 138 37.51 -16.70 -12.49
C LEU A 138 38.52 -15.61 -12.08
N ILE A 139 38.50 -15.19 -10.82
CA ILE A 139 39.44 -14.19 -10.27
C ILE A 139 40.88 -14.71 -10.29
N ASP A 140 41.11 -15.98 -9.94
CA ASP A 140 42.44 -16.60 -9.97
C ASP A 140 42.94 -16.87 -11.40
N GLU A 141 42.06 -17.24 -12.33
CA GLU A 141 42.41 -17.47 -13.73
C GLU A 141 42.80 -16.17 -14.44
N LEU A 142 41.96 -15.13 -14.31
CA LEU A 142 42.12 -13.85 -15.00
C LEU A 142 42.98 -12.84 -14.23
N LYS A 143 43.21 -13.08 -12.93
CA LYS A 143 43.99 -12.21 -12.00
C LYS A 143 43.41 -10.80 -11.87
N CYS A 144 42.09 -10.70 -11.88
CA CYS A 144 41.33 -9.46 -11.97
C CYS A 144 40.77 -8.95 -10.62
N ALA A 145 41.30 -9.39 -9.48
CA ALA A 145 40.81 -8.98 -8.15
C ALA A 145 40.79 -7.45 -7.96
N ASP A 146 41.84 -6.75 -8.42
CA ASP A 146 41.95 -5.28 -8.36
C ASP A 146 40.95 -4.54 -9.29
N LEU A 147 40.26 -5.28 -10.17
CA LEU A 147 39.24 -4.78 -11.10
C LEU A 147 37.81 -5.15 -10.67
N LEU A 148 37.62 -5.58 -9.42
CA LEU A 148 36.34 -6.01 -8.88
C LEU A 148 36.00 -5.35 -7.55
N GLN A 149 34.71 -5.20 -7.29
CA GLN A 149 34.09 -4.90 -6.01
C GLN A 149 32.79 -5.72 -5.94
N PHE A 150 32.46 -6.35 -4.81
CA PHE A 150 31.16 -7.01 -4.64
C PHE A 150 30.19 -6.08 -3.92
N SER A 151 28.96 -5.96 -4.39
CA SER A 151 27.89 -5.22 -3.72
C SER A 151 26.65 -6.08 -3.49
N SER A 152 25.81 -5.74 -2.53
CA SER A 152 24.49 -6.38 -2.31
C SER A 152 23.67 -5.59 -1.30
N PHE A 153 22.36 -5.83 -1.28
CA PHE A 153 21.48 -5.46 -0.16
C PHE A 153 21.53 -6.49 0.98
N ASP A 154 22.06 -7.71 0.77
CA ASP A 154 22.26 -8.69 1.83
C ASP A 154 23.63 -8.53 2.53
N PHE A 155 23.60 -7.93 3.72
CA PHE A 155 24.75 -7.74 4.59
C PHE A 155 25.33 -9.06 5.14
N VAL A 156 24.56 -10.15 5.15
CA VAL A 156 25.03 -11.50 5.53
C VAL A 156 25.81 -12.13 4.38
N GLN A 157 25.30 -12.06 3.15
CA GLN A 157 26.03 -12.46 1.94
C GLN A 157 27.32 -11.64 1.75
N LEU A 158 27.30 -10.32 2.00
CA LEU A 158 28.50 -9.49 1.93
C LEU A 158 29.58 -9.90 2.93
N ARG A 159 29.21 -10.21 4.18
CA ARG A 159 30.18 -10.74 5.16
C ARG A 159 30.74 -12.10 4.71
N ALA A 160 29.87 -12.99 4.23
CA ALA A 160 30.26 -14.32 3.77
C ALA A 160 31.18 -14.29 2.53
N VAL A 161 30.94 -13.39 1.57
CA VAL A 161 31.84 -13.24 0.40
C VAL A 161 33.15 -12.58 0.80
N LYS A 162 33.17 -11.67 1.78
CA LYS A 162 34.42 -11.09 2.30
C LYS A 162 35.28 -12.12 3.04
N GLU A 163 34.66 -13.08 3.73
CA GLU A 163 35.35 -14.21 4.36
C GLU A 163 35.92 -15.20 3.30
N ALA A 164 35.24 -15.38 2.17
CA ALA A 164 35.64 -16.31 1.11
C ALA A 164 36.62 -15.72 0.07
N ILE A 165 36.52 -14.42 -0.21
CA ILE A 165 37.27 -13.69 -1.26
C ILE A 165 37.75 -12.33 -0.68
N PRO A 166 38.65 -12.34 0.33
CA PRO A 166 38.99 -11.15 1.13
C PRO A 166 39.81 -10.09 0.37
N ASP A 167 40.44 -10.48 -0.74
CA ASP A 167 41.18 -9.63 -1.68
C ASP A 167 40.27 -8.72 -2.51
N VAL A 168 38.99 -9.07 -2.69
CA VAL A 168 38.01 -8.18 -3.35
C VAL A 168 37.33 -7.28 -2.29
N PRO A 169 37.19 -5.96 -2.55
CA PRO A 169 36.42 -5.07 -1.68
C PRO A 169 34.90 -5.32 -1.69
N THR A 170 34.22 -5.05 -0.58
CA THR A 170 32.75 -5.19 -0.47
C THR A 170 32.03 -3.86 -0.19
N VAL A 171 30.84 -3.71 -0.78
CA VAL A 171 30.05 -2.47 -0.82
C VAL A 171 28.61 -2.76 -0.36
N ALA A 172 28.20 -2.22 0.77
CA ALA A 172 26.82 -2.33 1.24
C ALA A 172 25.87 -1.41 0.47
N LEU A 173 24.72 -1.94 0.04
CA LEU A 173 23.62 -1.18 -0.53
C LEU A 173 22.48 -1.03 0.49
N SER A 174 21.89 0.17 0.62
CA SER A 174 20.70 0.34 1.47
C SER A 174 19.83 1.54 1.08
N HIS A 175 18.55 1.26 0.84
CA HIS A 175 17.52 2.30 0.71
C HIS A 175 17.06 2.86 2.07
N SER A 176 17.48 2.27 3.19
CA SER A 176 17.06 2.64 4.55
C SER A 176 17.96 3.71 5.16
N ARG A 177 17.37 4.61 5.97
CA ARG A 177 18.16 5.54 6.78
C ARG A 177 18.58 4.87 8.09
N LEU A 178 19.88 4.59 8.22
CA LEU A 178 20.46 3.94 9.40
C LEU A 178 20.84 4.98 10.47
N ILE A 179 20.64 4.65 11.75
CA ILE A 179 21.00 5.51 12.90
C ILE A 179 22.53 5.52 13.13
N ASP A 180 23.19 4.37 12.95
CA ASP A 180 24.65 4.26 12.89
C ASP A 180 25.04 3.37 11.69
N PRO A 181 25.17 3.94 10.48
CA PRO A 181 25.61 3.18 9.31
C PRO A 181 27.02 2.60 9.50
N ALA A 182 27.88 3.24 10.30
CA ALA A 182 29.23 2.74 10.58
C ALA A 182 29.23 1.54 11.55
N ALA A 183 28.22 1.36 12.42
CA ALA A 183 28.03 0.13 13.20
C ALA A 183 27.67 -1.05 12.30
N ILE A 184 26.69 -0.87 11.41
CA ILE A 184 26.28 -1.92 10.48
C ILE A 184 27.42 -2.27 9.51
N ALA A 185 28.15 -1.27 8.99
CA ALA A 185 29.31 -1.50 8.13
C ALA A 185 30.42 -2.31 8.84
N ARG A 186 30.71 -2.00 10.12
CA ARG A 186 31.61 -2.81 10.98
C ARG A 186 31.12 -4.24 11.17
N GLN A 187 29.81 -4.45 11.39
CA GLN A 187 29.23 -5.77 11.68
C GLN A 187 29.12 -6.69 10.45
N ALA A 188 29.04 -6.10 9.25
CA ALA A 188 29.06 -6.80 7.97
C ALA A 188 30.47 -6.94 7.36
N SER A 189 31.50 -6.36 7.99
CA SER A 189 32.89 -6.35 7.50
C SER A 189 33.05 -5.78 6.08
N VAL A 190 32.29 -4.74 5.73
CA VAL A 190 32.33 -4.12 4.38
C VAL A 190 33.39 -3.01 4.27
N ASP A 191 33.83 -2.71 3.05
CA ASP A 191 34.78 -1.63 2.77
C ASP A 191 34.06 -0.29 2.43
N ALA A 192 32.87 -0.35 1.81
CA ALA A 192 32.08 0.83 1.45
C ALA A 192 30.58 0.70 1.77
N VAL A 193 29.88 1.84 1.75
CA VAL A 193 28.41 1.91 1.78
C VAL A 193 27.94 2.88 0.70
N ASN A 194 26.96 2.46 -0.11
CA ASN A 194 26.24 3.32 -1.03
C ASN A 194 25.06 3.97 -0.28
N LEU A 195 25.01 5.30 -0.24
CA LEU A 195 23.97 6.06 0.45
C LEU A 195 22.95 6.63 -0.53
N GLU A 196 21.67 6.55 -0.16
CA GLU A 196 20.63 7.32 -0.83
C GLU A 196 20.87 8.83 -0.67
N ILE A 197 20.64 9.55 -1.77
CA ILE A 197 20.81 10.99 -1.90
C ILE A 197 20.10 11.80 -0.81
N GLN A 198 18.94 11.33 -0.36
CA GLN A 198 18.11 11.99 0.65
C GLN A 198 18.64 11.82 2.08
N HIS A 199 19.57 10.87 2.32
CA HIS A 199 20.21 10.66 3.62
C HIS A 199 21.53 11.43 3.73
N PHE A 200 22.24 11.59 2.61
CA PHE A 200 23.56 12.22 2.54
C PHE A 200 23.74 13.54 3.32
N PRO A 201 22.79 14.51 3.31
CA PRO A 201 23.00 15.82 3.94
C PRO A 201 23.14 15.84 5.47
N SER A 202 22.86 14.73 6.17
CA SER A 202 22.63 14.74 7.62
C SER A 202 23.84 14.33 8.49
N GLY A 203 24.96 13.97 7.88
CA GLY A 203 26.22 13.62 8.56
C GLY A 203 26.66 12.15 8.44
N GLU A 204 25.81 11.28 7.92
CA GLU A 204 26.03 9.83 7.75
C GLU A 204 27.34 9.53 6.98
N ALA A 205 27.67 10.33 5.97
CA ALA A 205 28.92 10.21 5.22
C ALA A 205 30.17 10.47 6.10
N ARG A 206 30.11 11.47 7.00
CA ARG A 206 31.21 11.78 7.94
C ARG A 206 31.39 10.65 8.96
N GLN A 207 30.28 10.13 9.50
CA GLN A 207 30.29 9.00 10.43
C GLN A 207 30.89 7.72 9.81
N LEU A 208 30.55 7.44 8.54
CA LEU A 208 31.18 6.35 7.79
C LEU A 208 32.67 6.60 7.54
N HIS A 209 33.05 7.83 7.19
CA HIS A 209 34.45 8.20 6.97
C HIS A 209 35.31 8.13 8.24
N GLU A 210 34.79 8.57 9.38
CA GLU A 210 35.40 8.42 10.70
C GLU A 210 35.51 6.95 11.13
N GLY A 211 34.54 6.12 10.73
CA GLY A 211 34.59 4.66 10.85
C GLY A 211 35.60 3.97 9.92
N GLY A 212 36.20 4.69 8.96
CA GLY A 212 37.17 4.17 7.99
C GLY A 212 36.56 3.60 6.71
N PHE A 213 35.25 3.70 6.52
CA PHE A 213 34.53 3.23 5.33
C PHE A 213 34.59 4.26 4.20
N ALA A 214 34.41 3.78 2.97
CA ALA A 214 34.16 4.63 1.80
C ALA A 214 32.67 4.88 1.62
N VAL A 215 32.32 6.02 1.04
CA VAL A 215 30.94 6.46 0.83
C VAL A 215 30.69 6.69 -0.65
N PHE A 216 29.75 5.92 -1.19
CA PHE A 216 29.31 6.03 -2.59
C PHE A 216 27.92 6.69 -2.64
N LEU A 217 27.59 7.31 -3.77
CA LEU A 217 26.29 7.95 -4.01
C LEU A 217 25.81 7.69 -5.44
N HIS A 218 24.55 7.29 -5.58
CA HIS A 218 23.86 7.26 -6.86
C HIS A 218 23.14 8.60 -7.14
N ILE A 219 23.33 9.13 -8.35
CA ILE A 219 22.71 10.35 -8.88
C ILE A 219 21.79 9.96 -10.05
N PRO A 220 20.48 10.20 -9.96
CA PRO A 220 19.56 9.94 -11.07
C PRO A 220 19.81 10.82 -12.31
N ARG A 221 19.43 10.31 -13.50
CA ARG A 221 19.53 11.02 -14.79
C ARG A 221 18.99 12.46 -14.74
N PRO A 222 19.55 13.40 -15.53
CA PRO A 222 19.19 14.82 -15.49
C PRO A 222 17.68 15.12 -15.60
N GLU A 223 16.91 14.34 -16.37
CA GLU A 223 15.47 14.54 -16.57
C GLU A 223 14.67 14.32 -15.28
N ARG A 224 15.13 13.42 -14.39
CA ARG A 224 14.51 13.23 -13.06
C ARG A 224 14.81 14.42 -12.15
N LEU A 225 15.98 15.05 -12.32
CA LEU A 225 16.45 16.17 -11.49
C LEU A 225 15.96 17.55 -11.95
N GLU A 226 15.59 17.74 -13.23
CA GLU A 226 15.15 19.04 -13.76
C GLU A 226 14.02 19.67 -12.92
N SER A 227 13.09 18.84 -12.44
CA SER A 227 11.99 19.26 -11.57
C SER A 227 12.49 19.88 -10.25
N LEU A 228 13.39 19.21 -9.53
CA LEU A 228 14.03 19.68 -8.29
C LEU A 228 14.85 20.95 -8.54
N LYS A 229 15.63 20.96 -9.64
CA LYS A 229 16.45 22.09 -10.07
C LYS A 229 15.59 23.33 -10.36
N SER A 230 14.37 23.15 -10.88
CA SER A 230 13.40 24.23 -11.08
C SER A 230 12.84 24.85 -9.79
N TYR A 231 12.85 24.10 -8.68
CA TYR A 231 12.50 24.57 -7.33
C TYR A 231 13.72 25.10 -6.54
N GLY A 232 14.92 25.10 -7.14
CA GLY A 232 16.16 25.58 -6.53
C GLY A 232 17.01 24.50 -5.84
N VAL A 233 16.64 23.22 -5.95
CA VAL A 233 17.40 22.09 -5.41
C VAL A 233 18.29 21.51 -6.52
N ASP A 234 19.53 22.01 -6.60
CA ASP A 234 20.52 21.56 -7.58
C ASP A 234 21.40 20.43 -7.02
N ILE A 235 20.92 19.21 -7.19
CA ILE A 235 21.59 17.97 -6.77
C ILE A 235 23.02 17.83 -7.33
N GLU A 236 23.23 18.20 -8.59
CA GLU A 236 24.52 18.06 -9.26
C GLU A 236 25.55 19.02 -8.64
N ALA A 237 25.12 20.24 -8.30
CA ALA A 237 25.95 21.19 -7.55
C ALA A 237 26.20 20.76 -6.09
N GLN A 238 25.24 20.08 -5.44
CA GLN A 238 25.42 19.52 -4.10
C GLN A 238 26.46 18.39 -4.10
N ALA A 239 26.36 17.44 -5.04
CA ALA A 239 27.32 16.35 -5.16
C ALA A 239 28.74 16.85 -5.48
N VAL A 240 28.90 17.84 -6.37
CA VAL A 240 30.19 18.51 -6.60
C VAL A 240 30.72 19.16 -5.31
N GLY A 241 29.85 19.74 -4.48
CA GLY A 241 30.21 20.25 -3.15
C GLY A 241 30.72 19.15 -2.21
N TRP A 242 30.01 18.02 -2.13
CA TRP A 242 30.39 16.88 -1.29
C TRP A 242 31.68 16.19 -1.76
N VAL A 243 31.94 16.13 -3.07
CA VAL A 243 33.25 15.74 -3.62
C VAL A 243 34.34 16.72 -3.18
N LEU A 244 34.12 18.03 -3.30
CA LEU A 244 35.08 19.06 -2.88
C LEU A 244 35.37 19.06 -1.37
N GLU A 245 34.38 18.73 -0.53
CA GLU A 245 34.55 18.51 0.91
C GLU A 245 35.26 17.18 1.26
N GLY A 246 35.42 16.28 0.28
CA GLY A 246 36.02 14.95 0.49
C GLY A 246 35.09 13.93 1.14
N LEU A 247 33.76 14.13 1.04
CA LEU A 247 32.72 13.26 1.62
C LEU A 247 32.27 12.14 0.68
N LEU A 248 32.70 12.14 -0.58
CA LEU A 248 32.33 11.15 -1.61
C LEU A 248 33.56 10.48 -2.21
N ASP A 249 33.60 9.14 -2.13
CA ASP A 249 34.69 8.34 -2.67
C ASP A 249 34.40 7.84 -4.10
N GLN A 250 33.12 7.64 -4.45
CA GLN A 250 32.62 7.27 -5.78
C GLN A 250 31.23 7.90 -6.06
N VAL A 251 30.98 8.28 -7.31
CA VAL A 251 29.68 8.81 -7.77
C VAL A 251 29.18 7.96 -8.95
N ILE A 252 27.94 7.46 -8.85
CA ILE A 252 27.31 6.53 -9.78
C ILE A 252 26.15 7.24 -10.50
N SER A 253 25.98 7.09 -11.81
CA SER A 253 24.77 7.48 -12.55
C SER A 253 24.54 6.54 -13.73
N ASP A 254 23.29 6.41 -14.18
CA ASP A 254 22.99 5.85 -15.52
C ASP A 254 23.74 6.61 -16.63
N ASP A 255 23.88 7.93 -16.45
CA ASP A 255 24.59 8.84 -17.35
C ASP A 255 25.99 9.14 -16.78
N VAL A 256 26.96 8.31 -17.18
CA VAL A 256 28.39 8.55 -16.88
C VAL A 256 28.86 9.97 -17.26
N ALA A 257 28.32 10.59 -18.31
CA ALA A 257 28.72 11.94 -18.72
C ALA A 257 28.16 13.05 -17.80
N GLN A 258 27.01 12.81 -17.14
CA GLN A 258 26.47 13.69 -16.08
C GLN A 258 27.45 13.83 -14.91
N VAL A 259 28.14 12.75 -14.55
CA VAL A 259 29.02 12.66 -13.36
C VAL A 259 30.51 12.69 -13.68
N ALA A 260 30.91 12.52 -14.95
CA ALA A 260 32.27 12.73 -15.43
C ALA A 260 32.65 14.22 -15.53
N TRP A 261 32.49 14.96 -14.43
CA TRP A 261 32.94 16.35 -14.32
C TRP A 261 34.46 16.40 -14.54
N PRO A 262 34.99 17.31 -15.40
CA PRO A 262 36.38 17.26 -15.84
C PRO A 262 37.38 17.57 -14.71
N ASN A 263 37.80 16.53 -14.01
CA ASN A 263 38.86 16.45 -13.00
C ASN A 263 38.98 17.70 -12.10
N VAL A 264 37.87 17.99 -11.39
CA VAL A 264 37.72 18.89 -10.22
C VAL A 264 38.77 20.00 -10.12
N ASN A 265 38.80 20.87 -11.13
CA ASN A 265 39.52 22.14 -11.05
C ASN A 265 38.56 23.26 -10.61
N ARG A 266 39.04 24.24 -9.84
CA ARG A 266 38.17 25.19 -9.11
C ARG A 266 37.33 26.12 -10.01
N ASP A 267 37.67 26.22 -11.29
CA ASP A 267 37.02 27.10 -12.28
C ASP A 267 35.80 26.46 -12.98
N HIS A 268 35.37 25.24 -12.61
CA HIS A 268 34.22 24.58 -13.23
C HIS A 268 32.90 25.36 -12.95
N PRO A 269 32.01 25.56 -13.94
CA PRO A 269 30.81 26.41 -13.77
C PRO A 269 29.82 25.96 -12.68
N LEU A 270 29.80 24.68 -12.28
CA LEU A 270 29.01 24.24 -11.11
C LEU A 270 29.62 24.74 -9.78
N CYS A 271 30.96 24.80 -9.67
CA CYS A 271 31.67 25.31 -8.50
C CYS A 271 31.48 26.82 -8.27
N ALA A 272 31.14 27.56 -9.33
CA ALA A 272 30.93 29.01 -9.27
C ALA A 272 29.68 29.41 -8.45
N ASN A 273 28.69 28.52 -8.31
CA ASN A 273 27.47 28.78 -7.55
C ASN A 273 27.64 28.48 -6.04
N THR A 274 28.54 27.58 -5.66
CA THR A 274 28.67 27.04 -4.29
C THR A 274 29.05 28.11 -3.25
N LEU A 275 29.72 29.18 -3.67
CA LEU A 275 30.09 30.33 -2.82
C LEU A 275 28.92 31.24 -2.39
N SER A 276 27.66 30.87 -2.69
CA SER A 276 26.48 31.69 -2.43
C SER A 276 25.65 31.24 -1.21
N ILE A 277 25.91 30.05 -0.66
CA ILE A 277 25.11 29.44 0.41
C ILE A 277 25.89 29.55 1.73
N GLY A 278 25.69 30.65 2.44
CA GLY A 278 26.36 30.92 3.71
C GLY A 278 25.77 30.11 4.86
N ILE A 279 26.60 29.28 5.50
CA ILE A 279 26.31 28.70 6.81
C ILE A 279 26.40 29.81 7.88
N MET A 280 25.43 29.86 8.79
CA MET A 280 25.47 30.75 9.96
C MET A 280 26.43 30.20 11.01
N ASP A 281 27.69 30.63 10.95
CA ASP A 281 28.66 30.31 12.00
C ASP A 281 28.47 31.27 13.19
N SER A 282 28.31 30.72 14.39
CA SER A 282 27.69 31.43 15.54
C SER A 282 28.64 31.68 16.71
N THR A 283 29.89 32.05 16.43
CA THR A 283 30.79 32.64 17.44
C THR A 283 31.58 33.83 16.91
N SER A 284 31.71 34.85 17.77
CA SER A 284 32.73 35.91 17.71
C SER A 284 33.07 36.30 19.16
N PRO A 285 34.26 36.84 19.42
CA PRO A 285 34.35 38.30 19.43
C PRO A 285 35.68 38.89 18.89
N GLU A 286 35.63 40.19 18.55
CA GLU A 286 36.78 41.13 18.50
C GLU A 286 37.88 40.87 17.42
N GLU A 287 38.64 41.85 16.89
CA GLU A 287 38.71 43.29 17.18
C GLU A 287 39.15 44.14 15.94
N SER A 288 38.60 45.35 15.78
CA SER A 288 39.18 46.54 15.11
C SER A 288 39.47 46.59 13.58
N GLY A 289 39.32 47.79 12.97
CA GLY A 289 40.41 48.32 12.10
C GLY A 289 40.21 48.72 10.62
N ARG A 290 39.57 49.87 10.34
CA ARG A 290 39.90 50.85 9.25
C ARG A 290 39.83 50.47 7.74
N ILE A 291 38.77 50.99 7.08
CA ILE A 291 38.79 51.93 5.92
C ILE A 291 39.89 51.77 4.83
N SER A 292 39.51 51.40 3.59
CA SER A 292 39.54 52.30 2.40
C SER A 292 39.03 51.66 1.11
N SER A 293 38.27 52.42 0.30
CA SER A 293 38.01 52.19 -1.15
C SER A 293 38.91 53.18 -1.96
N PRO A 294 39.06 53.14 -3.32
CA PRO A 294 38.16 52.69 -4.41
C PRO A 294 38.87 51.69 -5.40
N GLN A 295 38.46 51.34 -6.63
CA GLN A 295 37.70 52.00 -7.74
C GLN A 295 36.92 50.99 -8.62
N ARG A 296 36.03 51.50 -9.50
CA ARG A 296 35.28 50.75 -10.53
C ARG A 296 35.54 51.32 -11.93
N HIS A 297 35.80 50.47 -12.93
CA HIS A 297 35.62 50.73 -14.39
C HIS A 297 35.57 49.36 -15.14
N PRO A 298 35.04 49.25 -16.37
CA PRO A 298 33.58 49.27 -16.62
C PRO A 298 33.08 48.04 -17.43
N VAL A 299 31.83 47.61 -17.21
CA VAL A 299 31.22 46.46 -17.91
C VAL A 299 30.55 46.88 -19.25
N ASN A 300 30.67 46.02 -20.27
CA ASN A 300 30.23 46.23 -21.64
C ASN A 300 28.67 46.30 -21.80
N PRO A 301 28.06 47.26 -22.54
CA PRO A 301 26.64 47.61 -22.37
C PRO A 301 25.57 46.71 -23.03
N ASN A 302 25.95 45.61 -23.70
CA ASN A 302 25.16 45.03 -24.79
C ASN A 302 24.45 43.68 -24.56
N TYR A 303 24.55 43.03 -23.39
CA TYR A 303 23.74 41.83 -23.11
C TYR A 303 22.36 42.18 -22.54
N LYS A 304 21.27 41.72 -23.19
CA LYS A 304 19.88 41.94 -22.74
C LYS A 304 19.02 40.69 -22.96
N GLY A 305 18.51 40.12 -21.87
CA GLY A 305 17.73 38.88 -21.86
C GLY A 305 16.33 38.99 -22.50
N ARG A 306 15.67 37.84 -22.67
CA ARG A 306 14.33 37.74 -23.29
C ARG A 306 13.27 38.47 -22.44
N VAL A 307 12.42 39.28 -23.06
CA VAL A 307 11.35 40.02 -22.39
C VAL A 307 9.98 39.37 -22.68
N ARG A 308 9.24 39.01 -21.62
CA ARG A 308 7.92 38.35 -21.75
C ARG A 308 6.79 39.33 -22.09
N THR A 309 6.86 40.59 -21.68
CA THR A 309 5.88 41.65 -21.98
C THR A 309 6.24 42.44 -23.25
N GLY A 310 5.35 43.32 -23.72
CA GLY A 310 5.60 44.16 -24.90
C GLY A 310 4.78 43.83 -26.15
N CYS A 311 4.82 44.75 -27.12
CA CYS A 311 4.27 44.51 -28.45
C CYS A 311 5.02 43.35 -29.15
N LEU A 312 4.32 42.62 -30.01
CA LEU A 312 4.83 41.40 -30.66
C LEU A 312 6.09 41.68 -31.48
N VAL A 313 6.18 42.86 -32.12
CA VAL A 313 7.32 43.29 -32.95
C VAL A 313 8.57 43.61 -32.12
N CYS A 314 8.43 44.13 -30.90
CA CYS A 314 9.57 44.30 -29.99
C CYS A 314 10.01 42.95 -29.38
N ARG A 315 9.04 42.11 -28.99
CA ARG A 315 9.29 40.77 -28.42
C ARG A 315 10.00 39.84 -29.40
N ALA A 316 9.54 39.76 -30.66
CA ALA A 316 10.20 38.98 -31.71
C ALA A 316 11.65 39.41 -31.94
N ARG A 317 11.91 40.72 -31.82
CA ARG A 317 13.25 41.32 -31.92
C ARG A 317 14.06 41.28 -30.61
N LYS A 318 13.58 40.56 -29.59
CA LYS A 318 14.23 40.37 -28.27
C LYS A 318 14.61 41.69 -27.56
N VAL A 319 13.87 42.78 -27.79
CA VAL A 319 14.11 44.09 -27.15
C VAL A 319 12.97 44.48 -26.22
N LYS A 320 13.31 45.00 -25.02
CA LYS A 320 12.29 45.55 -24.08
C LYS A 320 11.45 46.62 -24.77
N CYS A 321 10.15 46.43 -24.78
CA CYS A 321 9.17 47.38 -25.29
C CYS A 321 8.89 48.48 -24.25
N ASP A 322 8.51 49.67 -24.71
CA ASP A 322 8.04 50.79 -23.90
C ASP A 322 6.50 50.80 -23.71
N GLU A 323 5.80 49.84 -24.32
CA GLU A 323 4.37 49.49 -24.13
C GLU A 323 3.32 50.59 -24.39
N GLN A 324 3.73 51.77 -24.85
CA GLN A 324 2.84 52.83 -25.33
C GLN A 324 1.94 52.34 -26.47
N ARG A 325 0.65 52.68 -26.39
CA ARG A 325 -0.39 52.34 -27.37
C ARG A 325 -0.88 53.63 -28.08
N PRO A 326 -1.28 53.56 -29.37
CA PRO A 326 -1.33 52.37 -30.22
C PRO A 326 0.04 51.88 -30.72
N ILE A 327 1.06 52.75 -30.73
CA ILE A 327 2.39 52.46 -31.30
C ILE A 327 3.48 52.80 -30.29
N CYS A 328 4.31 51.82 -29.90
CA CYS A 328 5.46 52.05 -29.03
C CYS A 328 6.56 52.87 -29.73
N GLN A 329 7.33 53.65 -28.97
CA GLN A 329 8.39 54.51 -29.48
C GLN A 329 9.42 53.72 -30.31
N LYS A 330 9.76 52.50 -29.91
CA LYS A 330 10.70 51.65 -30.66
C LYS A 330 10.17 51.17 -32.01
N CYS A 331 8.86 51.01 -32.16
CA CYS A 331 8.23 50.74 -33.45
C CYS A 331 8.11 52.01 -34.29
N SER A 332 7.66 53.12 -33.67
CA SER A 332 7.53 54.44 -34.30
C SER A 332 8.86 54.93 -34.90
N ARG A 333 9.93 54.99 -34.11
CA ARG A 333 11.27 55.43 -34.52
C ARG A 333 11.87 54.61 -35.67
N LEU A 334 11.41 53.37 -35.85
CA LEU A 334 11.87 52.45 -36.90
C LEU A 334 10.84 52.26 -38.03
N LYS A 335 9.76 53.06 -38.03
CA LYS A 335 8.66 53.02 -39.01
C LYS A 335 8.11 51.60 -39.22
N LYS A 336 7.91 50.85 -38.13
CA LYS A 336 7.32 49.50 -38.14
C LYS A 336 5.94 49.51 -37.49
N THR A 337 4.98 48.83 -38.11
CA THR A 337 3.64 48.60 -37.57
C THR A 337 3.75 47.96 -36.18
N CYS A 338 3.16 48.59 -35.17
CA CYS A 338 3.20 48.08 -33.80
C CYS A 338 1.95 47.23 -33.55
N VAL A 339 2.13 45.96 -33.18
CA VAL A 339 1.03 45.03 -32.94
C VAL A 339 1.07 44.58 -31.49
N TYR A 340 0.00 44.88 -30.74
CA TYR A 340 -0.27 44.33 -29.43
C TYR A 340 -1.25 43.16 -29.55
N LYS A 341 -1.11 42.15 -28.69
CA LYS A 341 -2.11 41.08 -28.59
C LYS A 341 -3.36 41.67 -27.93
N THR A 342 -4.50 41.63 -28.62
CA THR A 342 -5.81 42.00 -28.07
C THR A 342 -6.27 40.96 -27.05
N PRO A 343 -6.83 41.35 -25.89
CA PRO A 343 -7.53 40.42 -25.00
C PRO A 343 -8.81 39.91 -25.68
N SER A 344 -8.97 38.59 -25.76
CA SER A 344 -10.09 37.96 -26.48
C SER A 344 -11.33 37.78 -25.59
N TRP A 345 -11.98 38.88 -25.22
CA TRP A 345 -13.26 38.87 -24.51
C TRP A 345 -14.20 40.00 -24.97
N GLN A 346 -14.96 39.76 -26.04
CA GLN A 346 -16.35 40.23 -26.22
C GLN A 346 -17.03 39.60 -27.46
N ARG A 347 -18.11 38.84 -27.18
CA ARG A 347 -19.38 38.56 -27.91
C ARG A 347 -19.61 39.15 -29.33
N PRO A 348 -20.36 38.45 -30.22
CA PRO A 348 -21.83 38.45 -30.09
C PRO A 348 -22.58 37.14 -30.39
N LEU A 349 -23.85 37.09 -29.92
CA LEU A 349 -24.94 36.23 -30.42
C LEU A 349 -25.68 36.96 -31.55
N PRO A 350 -26.25 36.23 -32.52
CA PRO A 350 -27.62 36.53 -32.91
C PRO A 350 -28.48 35.28 -33.25
N THR A 351 -29.58 35.13 -32.50
CA THR A 351 -30.98 34.73 -32.86
C THR A 351 -31.33 33.61 -33.88
N PRO A 352 -32.52 32.97 -33.75
CA PRO A 352 -32.88 31.73 -34.47
C PRO A 352 -33.83 31.91 -35.67
N MET A 353 -33.93 30.86 -36.51
CA MET A 353 -35.11 30.45 -37.32
C MET A 353 -35.03 28.92 -37.54
N ILE A 354 -36.05 28.10 -37.25
CA ILE A 354 -37.38 27.91 -37.88
C ILE A 354 -37.37 26.89 -39.05
N SER A 355 -37.80 25.67 -38.71
CA SER A 355 -38.63 24.71 -39.45
C SER A 355 -38.28 24.17 -40.85
N ASN A 356 -38.65 22.88 -41.00
CA ASN A 356 -39.48 22.28 -42.06
C ASN A 356 -38.85 21.48 -43.23
N LEU A 357 -39.50 20.33 -43.44
CA LEU A 357 -39.60 19.48 -44.64
C LEU A 357 -38.31 18.78 -45.12
N GLY A 358 -38.34 17.48 -45.47
CA GLY A 358 -39.46 16.53 -45.38
C GLY A 358 -39.12 15.16 -46.00
N GLN A 359 -40.11 14.24 -45.95
CA GLN A 359 -40.39 13.09 -46.85
C GLN A 359 -39.21 12.53 -47.71
N THR A 360 -38.89 11.23 -47.68
CA THR A 360 -39.76 10.16 -48.19
C THR A 360 -39.52 8.77 -47.57
N GLY A 361 -40.56 7.93 -47.59
CA GLY A 361 -40.46 6.46 -47.83
C GLY A 361 -41.23 6.12 -49.12
N PRO A 362 -41.72 4.88 -49.36
CA PRO A 362 -41.63 3.66 -48.55
C PRO A 362 -41.19 2.43 -49.41
N GLN A 363 -41.90 1.30 -49.27
CA GLN A 363 -41.84 0.00 -49.98
C GLN A 363 -40.98 -1.08 -49.30
N ASP A 364 -41.58 -2.12 -48.70
CA ASP A 364 -42.24 -3.35 -49.25
C ASP A 364 -41.17 -4.44 -49.51
N ASP A 365 -41.32 -5.74 -49.17
CA ASP A 365 -42.51 -6.58 -49.35
C ASP A 365 -42.53 -7.89 -48.49
N GLN A 366 -43.69 -8.58 -48.49
CA GLN A 366 -44.04 -10.03 -48.33
C GLN A 366 -42.98 -11.15 -48.02
N ALA A 367 -43.31 -12.38 -47.55
CA ALA A 367 -44.46 -12.96 -46.81
C ALA A 367 -44.24 -14.46 -46.42
N VAL A 368 -44.90 -14.87 -45.32
CA VAL A 368 -45.29 -16.22 -44.80
C VAL A 368 -45.84 -17.19 -45.89
N PRO A 369 -45.74 -18.56 -45.84
CA PRO A 369 -45.92 -19.53 -44.72
C PRO A 369 -44.80 -20.64 -44.63
N THR A 370 -44.87 -21.85 -44.03
CA THR A 370 -45.87 -22.77 -43.35
C THR A 370 -45.08 -23.81 -42.50
N GLY A 371 -45.61 -24.70 -41.62
CA GLY A 371 -46.95 -24.87 -41.02
C GLY A 371 -47.34 -26.32 -40.62
N SER A 372 -47.56 -26.61 -39.32
CA SER A 372 -48.22 -27.83 -38.73
C SER A 372 -47.39 -29.13 -38.66
N GLN A 373 -47.57 -30.12 -37.75
CA GLN A 373 -48.63 -30.50 -36.75
C GLN A 373 -47.95 -31.47 -35.70
N ASN A 374 -48.52 -32.20 -34.70
CA ASN A 374 -49.89 -32.56 -34.25
C ASN A 374 -49.87 -33.18 -32.80
N LYS A 375 -50.86 -32.89 -31.91
CA LYS A 375 -51.46 -33.76 -30.84
C LYS A 375 -50.58 -34.33 -29.67
N SER A 376 -51.11 -34.73 -28.50
CA SER A 376 -52.50 -34.81 -27.95
C SER A 376 -52.57 -34.78 -26.40
N SER A 377 -53.71 -34.32 -25.85
CA SER A 377 -54.16 -34.35 -24.43
C SER A 377 -55.05 -35.59 -24.13
N PRO A 378 -55.87 -35.74 -23.05
CA PRO A 378 -56.04 -35.05 -21.73
C PRO A 378 -56.07 -36.12 -20.57
N PRO A 379 -56.87 -36.13 -19.45
CA PRO A 379 -57.68 -35.11 -18.72
C PRO A 379 -57.63 -35.10 -17.15
N GLU A 380 -58.23 -34.05 -16.56
CA GLU A 380 -59.12 -33.98 -15.36
C GLU A 380 -58.87 -34.59 -13.94
N ASN A 381 -59.16 -33.73 -12.94
CA ASN A 381 -59.99 -33.88 -11.72
C ASN A 381 -59.79 -35.01 -10.66
N GLY A 382 -59.71 -34.58 -9.39
CA GLY A 382 -60.46 -35.21 -8.27
C GLY A 382 -59.67 -35.57 -7.00
N GLY A 383 -60.24 -35.30 -5.81
CA GLY A 383 -59.75 -35.87 -4.54
C GLY A 383 -59.85 -35.01 -3.26
N HIS A 384 -61.04 -34.90 -2.66
CA HIS A 384 -61.22 -34.51 -1.25
C HIS A 384 -61.50 -35.77 -0.40
N LEU A 385 -61.17 -35.72 0.91
CA LEU A 385 -61.79 -36.38 2.11
C LEU A 385 -60.70 -36.74 3.15
N ILE A 386 -60.64 -36.07 4.31
CA ILE A 386 -61.30 -36.42 5.59
C ILE A 386 -60.92 -37.83 6.14
N TYR A 387 -60.04 -37.89 7.14
CA TYR A 387 -60.33 -38.50 8.46
C TYR A 387 -59.38 -37.93 9.55
N ASN A 388 -59.42 -38.47 10.77
CA ASN A 388 -59.70 -37.61 11.93
C ASN A 388 -59.20 -38.12 13.31
N GLN A 389 -58.57 -37.23 14.10
CA GLN A 389 -58.40 -37.32 15.58
C GLN A 389 -57.61 -38.55 16.13
N PRO A 390 -57.41 -38.73 17.47
CA PRO A 390 -56.32 -38.07 18.20
C PRO A 390 -55.57 -39.00 19.20
N PHE A 391 -54.58 -38.50 19.94
CA PHE A 391 -54.20 -39.05 21.26
C PHE A 391 -53.60 -37.96 22.18
N THR A 392 -53.57 -38.24 23.49
CA THR A 392 -53.43 -37.23 24.58
C THR A 392 -52.59 -37.80 25.74
N ILE A 393 -52.23 -36.95 26.74
CA ILE A 393 -51.62 -37.25 28.06
C ILE A 393 -50.18 -37.86 27.99
N GLU A 394 -49.25 -37.73 28.95
CA GLU A 394 -49.29 -37.24 30.35
C GLU A 394 -48.18 -36.23 30.73
N THR A 395 -48.41 -35.48 31.81
CA THR A 395 -47.37 -34.81 32.62
C THR A 395 -46.77 -35.75 33.66
N PRO A 396 -45.61 -35.41 34.25
CA PRO A 396 -45.62 -35.34 35.71
C PRO A 396 -45.10 -33.99 36.26
N SER A 397 -45.47 -33.69 37.50
CA SER A 397 -44.96 -32.56 38.28
C SER A 397 -44.47 -33.04 39.66
N VAL A 398 -43.46 -32.37 40.20
CA VAL A 398 -42.98 -32.53 41.59
C VAL A 398 -42.71 -31.12 42.13
N SER A 399 -42.90 -30.91 43.44
CA SER A 399 -42.93 -29.56 44.04
C SER A 399 -42.30 -29.53 45.46
N GLY A 400 -41.98 -28.31 45.93
CA GLY A 400 -41.46 -28.03 47.27
C GLY A 400 -39.95 -27.67 47.29
N VAL A 401 -39.42 -26.92 48.28
CA VAL A 401 -40.04 -26.26 49.45
C VAL A 401 -39.30 -24.92 49.73
N SER A 402 -39.96 -23.97 50.41
CA SER A 402 -39.48 -22.60 50.69
C SER A 402 -38.49 -22.46 51.87
N ASN A 403 -37.71 -21.37 51.83
CA ASN A 403 -37.18 -20.49 52.92
C ASN A 403 -35.71 -20.09 52.63
N ALA A 404 -35.25 -18.83 52.64
CA ALA A 404 -35.51 -17.61 53.43
C ALA A 404 -34.63 -17.47 54.69
N LEU A 405 -33.56 -16.66 54.60
CA LEU A 405 -32.75 -15.99 55.65
C LEU A 405 -31.82 -14.98 54.93
N ARG A 406 -32.10 -13.67 54.92
CA ARG A 406 -31.60 -12.63 55.85
C ARG A 406 -30.08 -12.64 56.12
N MET A 407 -29.40 -11.59 55.64
CA MET A 407 -28.08 -11.14 56.09
C MET A 407 -28.17 -10.41 57.45
N PRO A 408 -27.08 -10.37 58.23
CA PRO A 408 -26.81 -9.35 59.24
C PRO A 408 -25.71 -8.36 58.78
N ASP A 409 -25.96 -7.06 58.98
CA ASP A 409 -24.96 -5.98 58.88
C ASP A 409 -24.19 -5.76 60.21
N VAL A 410 -23.33 -4.73 60.25
CA VAL A 410 -22.80 -4.01 61.45
C VAL A 410 -21.54 -4.63 62.12
N PRO A 411 -20.47 -3.86 62.47
CA PRO A 411 -20.05 -2.54 61.99
C PRO A 411 -18.52 -2.37 61.71
N VAL A 412 -18.15 -1.14 61.35
CA VAL A 412 -16.79 -0.56 61.33
C VAL A 412 -16.01 -0.75 62.65
N GLN A 413 -14.69 -0.99 62.53
CA GLN A 413 -13.70 -0.41 63.45
C GLN A 413 -12.61 0.32 62.66
N THR A 414 -12.11 1.41 63.24
CA THR A 414 -11.00 2.23 62.73
C THR A 414 -9.77 1.97 63.57
N ASP A 415 -8.58 2.13 62.99
CA ASP A 415 -7.45 2.61 63.75
C ASP A 415 -6.53 3.49 62.88
N GLN A 416 -5.76 4.36 63.52
CA GLN A 416 -5.00 5.43 62.86
C GLN A 416 -3.52 5.34 63.18
N HIS A 417 -2.63 5.60 62.21
CA HIS A 417 -1.41 6.36 62.48
C HIS A 417 -0.85 7.03 61.20
N LEU A 418 -0.36 8.27 61.40
CA LEU A 418 0.16 9.22 60.41
C LEU A 418 1.71 9.10 60.28
N PRO A 419 2.40 9.67 59.26
CA PRO A 419 2.13 10.98 58.65
C PRO A 419 2.15 11.08 57.11
N ALA A 420 1.68 12.24 56.62
CA ALA A 420 1.55 12.59 55.22
C ALA A 420 2.67 13.56 54.73
N PRO A 421 2.82 13.73 53.41
CA PRO A 421 3.34 14.95 52.82
C PRO A 421 2.27 15.71 52.00
N ILE A 422 2.15 17.01 52.28
CA ILE A 422 1.86 18.12 51.35
C ILE A 422 0.60 17.98 50.45
N VAL A 423 -0.44 18.75 50.79
CA VAL A 423 -1.53 19.10 49.87
C VAL A 423 -1.05 20.16 48.87
N VAL A 424 -1.37 19.97 47.59
CA VAL A 424 -1.51 21.04 46.60
C VAL A 424 -2.85 20.82 45.89
N ASP A 425 -3.69 21.86 45.81
CA ASP A 425 -5.08 21.72 45.37
C ASP A 425 -5.23 21.30 43.90
N SER A 426 -6.23 20.48 43.62
CA SER A 426 -6.61 20.09 42.26
C SER A 426 -7.59 21.09 41.65
N PRO A 427 -7.28 21.76 40.52
CA PRO A 427 -8.26 22.49 39.74
C PRO A 427 -9.09 21.51 38.90
N SER A 428 -10.41 21.62 38.99
CA SER A 428 -11.33 20.93 38.08
C SER A 428 -11.29 21.52 36.66
N SER A 429 -11.75 20.73 35.68
CA SER A 429 -12.21 21.18 34.34
C SER A 429 -11.23 21.96 33.46
N ASN A 430 -10.33 21.26 32.75
CA ASN A 430 -9.63 21.80 31.59
C ASN A 430 -10.49 21.72 30.31
N HIS A 431 -11.52 22.56 30.23
CA HIS A 431 -12.29 22.82 29.00
C HIS A 431 -12.10 24.26 28.47
N HIS A 432 -11.01 24.94 28.85
CA HIS A 432 -10.70 26.32 28.43
C HIS A 432 -9.21 26.56 28.12
N ILE A 433 -8.59 25.70 27.28
CA ILE A 433 -7.25 25.96 26.71
C ILE A 433 -7.27 25.72 25.18
N VAL A 434 -8.19 26.39 24.49
CA VAL A 434 -8.24 26.46 23.00
C VAL A 434 -8.57 27.88 22.52
N ASP A 435 -9.51 28.58 23.16
CA ASP A 435 -10.07 29.86 22.64
C ASP A 435 -9.21 31.12 22.84
N SER A 436 -8.04 31.06 23.49
CA SER A 436 -7.27 32.26 23.90
C SER A 436 -6.31 32.86 22.86
N PHE A 437 -6.41 32.49 21.57
CA PHE A 437 -5.60 33.08 20.49
C PHE A 437 -6.39 33.89 19.45
N CYS A 438 -7.69 34.12 19.66
CA CYS A 438 -8.58 34.74 18.67
C CYS A 438 -9.39 35.95 19.16
N GLN A 439 -8.74 36.94 19.81
CA GLN A 439 -9.24 38.32 19.84
C GLN A 439 -8.16 39.33 20.29
N GLY A 440 -8.02 40.43 19.56
CA GLY A 440 -6.99 41.45 19.81
C GLY A 440 -6.81 42.42 18.65
N ASP A 441 -7.84 43.19 18.32
CA ASP A 441 -7.70 44.35 17.44
C ASP A 441 -6.84 45.43 18.13
N ASP A 442 -5.73 45.85 17.53
CA ASP A 442 -5.62 47.27 17.18
C ASP A 442 -4.61 47.56 16.04
N GLN A 443 -4.80 48.73 15.45
CA GLN A 443 -4.25 49.16 14.16
C GLN A 443 -2.74 49.44 14.18
N ASN A 444 -1.95 48.78 13.32
CA ASN A 444 -1.02 49.43 12.40
C ASN A 444 -0.48 48.45 11.33
N GLY A 445 -0.26 48.94 10.10
CA GLY A 445 0.01 48.08 8.95
C GLY A 445 1.49 47.90 8.61
N GLN A 446 1.97 46.64 8.65
CA GLN A 446 3.10 46.16 7.85
C GLN A 446 2.97 44.63 7.65
N GLU A 447 2.54 44.20 6.46
CA GLU A 447 2.50 42.77 6.11
C GLU A 447 3.93 42.23 5.93
N LEU A 448 4.43 41.49 6.92
CA LEU A 448 5.58 40.61 6.74
C LEU A 448 5.09 39.28 6.17
N SER A 449 5.60 38.89 5.00
CA SER A 449 5.26 37.61 4.38
C SER A 449 5.90 36.44 5.14
N SER A 450 5.15 35.83 6.06
CA SER A 450 5.55 34.59 6.75
C SER A 450 5.88 33.50 5.73
N THR A 451 7.09 32.94 5.80
CA THR A 451 7.56 32.01 4.78
C THR A 451 7.02 30.60 5.02
N ARG A 452 6.89 29.83 3.93
CA ARG A 452 6.46 28.42 3.94
C ARG A 452 7.21 27.56 4.96
N PHE A 453 8.47 27.91 5.22
CA PHE A 453 9.34 27.25 6.20
C PHE A 453 8.82 27.37 7.65
N GLN A 454 8.19 28.49 8.02
CA GLN A 454 7.57 28.65 9.34
C GLN A 454 6.32 27.77 9.47
N GLN A 455 5.52 27.68 8.41
CA GLN A 455 4.35 26.79 8.36
C GLN A 455 4.78 25.34 8.51
N THR A 456 5.76 24.86 7.73
CA THR A 456 6.30 23.50 7.87
C THR A 456 6.97 23.25 9.22
N SER A 457 7.64 24.23 9.81
CA SER A 457 8.18 24.11 11.18
C SER A 457 7.08 24.04 12.24
N GLN A 458 5.93 24.69 12.03
CA GLN A 458 4.76 24.57 12.90
C GLN A 458 4.01 23.25 12.68
N GLU A 459 3.91 22.75 11.45
CA GLU A 459 3.36 21.43 11.11
C GLU A 459 4.19 20.30 11.75
N ILE A 460 5.52 20.37 11.67
CA ILE A 460 6.44 19.44 12.34
C ILE A 460 6.27 19.54 13.87
N LEU A 461 6.29 20.75 14.44
CA LEU A 461 6.13 20.92 15.88
C LEU A 461 4.77 20.40 16.37
N LEU A 462 3.69 20.63 15.61
CA LEU A 462 2.35 20.15 15.93
C LEU A 462 2.30 18.62 15.85
N ALA A 463 2.84 18.00 14.80
CA ALA A 463 2.92 16.56 14.66
C ALA A 463 3.76 15.91 15.78
N THR A 464 4.94 16.45 16.09
CA THR A 464 5.78 15.96 17.21
C THR A 464 5.08 16.16 18.56
N THR A 465 4.33 17.25 18.75
CA THR A 465 3.56 17.47 19.99
C THR A 465 2.38 16.50 20.10
N LEU A 466 1.70 16.19 18.98
CA LEU A 466 0.64 15.18 18.94
C LEU A 466 1.18 13.77 19.20
N ASP A 467 2.31 13.39 18.59
CA ASP A 467 2.99 12.12 18.86
C ASP A 467 3.43 12.01 20.33
N TRP A 468 3.96 13.11 20.90
CA TRP A 468 4.36 13.17 22.30
C TRP A 468 3.13 13.03 23.23
N LEU A 469 2.05 13.76 22.99
CA LEU A 469 0.80 13.63 23.75
C LEU A 469 0.18 12.23 23.61
N ALA A 470 0.22 11.63 22.43
CA ALA A 470 -0.28 10.27 22.19
C ALA A 470 0.61 9.18 22.83
N ALA A 471 1.89 9.46 23.09
CA ALA A 471 2.79 8.59 23.83
C ALA A 471 2.73 8.80 25.36
N PHE A 472 2.17 9.94 25.82
CA PHE A 472 1.99 10.28 27.23
C PHE A 472 0.53 10.12 27.74
N GLU A 473 -0.39 9.58 26.93
CA GLU A 473 -1.59 8.93 27.47
C GLU A 473 -1.14 7.70 28.29
N GLU A 474 -1.09 7.82 29.62
CA GLU A 474 -0.77 6.69 30.49
C GLU A 474 -1.73 5.50 30.19
N PRO A 475 -1.21 4.27 29.98
CA PRO A 475 -2.03 3.08 29.85
C PRO A 475 -2.58 2.68 31.22
N THR A 476 -3.51 3.48 31.73
CA THR A 476 -4.27 3.17 32.95
C THR A 476 -4.99 1.83 32.73
N GLN A 477 -4.52 0.78 33.40
CA GLN A 477 -4.89 -0.62 33.16
C GLN A 477 -6.37 -0.97 33.46
N SER A 478 -7.21 0.05 33.69
CA SER A 478 -8.59 -0.03 34.14
C SER A 478 -9.63 0.21 33.04
N SER A 479 -9.23 0.61 31.82
CA SER A 479 -10.19 1.07 30.80
C SER A 479 -9.88 0.60 29.37
N PHE A 480 -10.26 -0.64 29.07
CA PHE A 480 -10.44 -1.12 27.68
C PHE A 480 -11.76 -0.62 27.04
N SER A 481 -12.35 0.46 27.57
CA SER A 481 -13.62 1.04 27.10
C SER A 481 -13.59 1.32 25.60
N TYR A 482 -12.56 2.03 25.14
CA TYR A 482 -12.36 2.37 23.72
C TYR A 482 -12.32 1.12 22.81
N PHE A 483 -11.74 -0.01 23.26
CA PHE A 483 -11.84 -1.27 22.53
C PHE A 483 -13.29 -1.77 22.49
N ILE A 484 -13.97 -1.84 23.62
CA ILE A 484 -15.36 -2.33 23.70
C ILE A 484 -16.31 -1.47 22.87
N GLU A 485 -16.13 -0.15 22.87
CA GLU A 485 -17.08 0.84 22.36
C GLU A 485 -16.78 1.24 20.89
N GLU A 486 -15.55 1.62 20.56
CA GLU A 486 -15.21 2.23 19.25
C GLU A 486 -14.62 1.23 18.22
N VAL A 487 -14.06 0.10 18.67
CA VAL A 487 -13.40 -0.87 17.77
C VAL A 487 -14.42 -1.78 17.09
N ASP A 488 -14.89 -1.40 15.89
CA ASP A 488 -15.81 -2.20 15.08
C ASP A 488 -15.26 -2.51 13.68
N SER A 489 -14.93 -3.79 13.44
CA SER A 489 -14.37 -4.25 12.16
C SER A 489 -15.44 -4.32 11.06
N PRO A 490 -15.26 -3.68 9.89
CA PRO A 490 -16.24 -3.71 8.80
C PRO A 490 -16.44 -5.10 8.18
N PHE A 491 -15.56 -6.06 8.49
CA PHE A 491 -15.62 -7.44 8.01
C PHE A 491 -16.32 -8.39 9.01
N ILE A 492 -16.63 -7.93 10.23
CA ILE A 492 -17.21 -8.75 11.30
C ILE A 492 -18.47 -8.09 11.87
N SER A 493 -18.38 -6.84 12.34
CA SER A 493 -19.47 -6.20 13.08
C SER A 493 -20.78 -6.07 12.28
N PRO A 494 -20.81 -5.83 10.95
CA PRO A 494 -22.07 -5.78 10.20
C PRO A 494 -22.79 -7.13 10.10
N PHE A 495 -22.07 -8.25 10.29
CA PHE A 495 -22.57 -9.60 10.07
C PHE A 495 -22.78 -10.37 11.38
N ASP A 496 -22.15 -9.95 12.48
CA ASP A 496 -22.19 -10.67 13.76
C ASP A 496 -22.20 -9.76 15.01
N HIS A 497 -22.78 -8.56 14.90
CA HIS A 497 -22.73 -7.46 15.88
C HIS A 497 -22.89 -7.88 17.37
N LEU A 498 -23.88 -8.72 17.72
CA LEU A 498 -24.09 -9.11 19.12
C LEU A 498 -22.94 -9.95 19.67
N ASN A 499 -22.46 -10.93 18.89
CA ASN A 499 -21.38 -11.80 19.33
C ASN A 499 -20.04 -11.08 19.25
N TRP A 500 -19.86 -10.17 18.29
CA TRP A 500 -18.75 -9.22 18.27
C TRP A 500 -18.65 -8.43 19.59
N ARG A 501 -19.75 -7.79 20.03
CA ARG A 501 -19.80 -7.09 21.32
C ARG A 501 -19.49 -8.01 22.51
N ARG A 502 -20.01 -9.25 22.53
CA ARG A 502 -19.71 -10.23 23.60
C ARG A 502 -18.23 -10.60 23.64
N VAL A 503 -17.61 -10.87 22.50
CA VAL A 503 -16.17 -11.20 22.44
C VAL A 503 -15.33 -9.99 22.82
N LYS A 504 -15.70 -8.76 22.42
CA LYS A 504 -15.01 -7.55 22.90
C LYS A 504 -15.01 -7.45 24.43
N MET A 505 -16.16 -7.66 25.08
CA MET A 505 -16.25 -7.66 26.55
C MET A 505 -15.47 -8.83 27.20
N HIS A 506 -15.49 -10.02 26.60
CA HIS A 506 -14.74 -11.19 27.09
C HIS A 506 -13.23 -11.00 26.97
N ILE A 507 -12.74 -10.53 25.81
CA ILE A 507 -11.32 -10.20 25.58
C ILE A 507 -10.86 -9.10 26.54
N ALA A 508 -11.66 -8.04 26.73
CA ALA A 508 -11.34 -6.99 27.70
C ALA A 508 -11.25 -7.53 29.14
N HIS A 509 -12.13 -8.44 29.54
CA HIS A 509 -12.03 -9.09 30.85
C HIS A 509 -10.76 -9.97 30.96
N LEU A 510 -10.47 -10.78 29.94
CA LEU A 510 -9.25 -11.59 29.88
C LEU A 510 -7.99 -10.72 29.93
N GLY A 511 -7.98 -9.55 29.28
CA GLY A 511 -6.91 -8.55 29.35
C GLY A 511 -6.70 -7.92 30.74
N THR A 512 -7.62 -8.10 31.70
CA THR A 512 -7.37 -7.72 33.12
C THR A 512 -6.56 -8.77 33.89
N GLN A 513 -6.34 -9.94 33.29
CA GLN A 513 -5.65 -11.09 33.88
C GLN A 513 -4.38 -11.43 33.08
N GLU A 514 -4.47 -11.41 31.75
CA GLU A 514 -3.41 -11.78 30.82
C GLU A 514 -2.72 -10.57 30.19
N THR A 515 -1.45 -10.35 30.53
CA THR A 515 -0.64 -9.20 30.05
C THR A 515 -0.40 -9.23 28.54
N SER A 516 -0.36 -10.42 27.94
CA SER A 516 -0.26 -10.60 26.49
C SER A 516 -1.50 -10.06 25.78
N VAL A 517 -2.69 -10.48 26.22
CA VAL A 517 -3.99 -10.01 25.73
C VAL A 517 -4.14 -8.51 25.95
N ALA A 518 -3.77 -7.99 27.13
CA ALA A 518 -3.76 -6.55 27.41
C ALA A 518 -2.96 -5.75 26.38
N THR A 519 -1.74 -6.20 26.06
CA THR A 519 -0.85 -5.51 25.11
C THR A 519 -1.41 -5.56 23.68
N SER A 520 -2.01 -6.69 23.27
CA SER A 520 -2.65 -6.82 21.97
C SER A 520 -3.94 -5.99 21.85
N ILE A 521 -4.70 -5.80 22.93
CA ILE A 521 -5.83 -4.86 22.95
C ILE A 521 -5.32 -3.42 22.75
N LEU A 522 -4.26 -3.03 23.48
CA LEU A 522 -3.66 -1.69 23.35
C LEU A 522 -3.16 -1.44 21.91
N ALA A 523 -2.53 -2.41 21.25
CA ALA A 523 -2.14 -2.30 19.85
C ALA A 523 -3.34 -1.96 18.93
N VAL A 524 -4.46 -2.70 19.06
CA VAL A 524 -5.69 -2.43 18.29
C VAL A 524 -6.26 -1.04 18.63
N GLN A 525 -6.29 -0.65 19.91
CA GLN A 525 -6.81 0.65 20.34
C GLN A 525 -6.01 1.82 19.76
N VAL A 526 -4.68 1.80 19.88
CA VAL A 526 -3.83 2.92 19.43
C VAL A 526 -3.83 3.03 17.90
N LEU A 527 -3.87 1.90 17.18
CA LEU A 527 -4.08 1.90 15.72
C LEU A 527 -5.41 2.55 15.32
N TYR A 528 -6.52 2.18 15.97
CA TYR A 528 -7.83 2.82 15.73
C TYR A 528 -7.82 4.31 16.04
N ARG A 529 -7.24 4.73 17.18
CA ARG A 529 -7.14 6.15 17.57
C ARG A 529 -6.36 6.95 16.53
N ALA A 530 -5.22 6.43 16.08
CA ALA A 530 -4.42 7.07 15.05
C ALA A 530 -5.19 7.21 13.72
N GLN A 531 -5.95 6.19 13.31
CA GLN A 531 -6.73 6.25 12.08
C GLN A 531 -7.93 7.20 12.16
N ALA A 532 -8.71 7.12 13.24
CA ALA A 532 -9.89 7.98 13.44
C ALA A 532 -9.50 9.45 13.63
N GLY A 533 -8.44 9.73 14.41
CA GLY A 533 -7.91 11.07 14.60
C GLY A 533 -7.04 11.59 13.45
N ARG A 534 -6.74 10.76 12.44
CA ARG A 534 -5.76 11.03 11.36
C ARG A 534 -4.38 11.45 11.89
N LEU A 535 -3.96 10.86 13.01
CA LEU A 535 -2.67 11.08 13.67
C LEU A 535 -1.56 10.25 13.00
N PRO A 536 -0.27 10.54 13.26
CA PRO A 536 0.82 9.70 12.76
C PRO A 536 0.78 8.28 13.33
N MET A 537 1.22 7.31 12.54
CA MET A 537 1.20 5.88 12.91
C MET A 537 2.42 5.45 13.72
N THR A 538 3.39 6.34 13.96
CA THR A 538 4.69 6.09 14.61
C THR A 538 4.56 5.34 15.94
N HIS A 539 3.80 5.90 16.88
CA HIS A 539 3.53 5.27 18.18
C HIS A 539 2.72 3.98 18.02
N ALA A 540 1.66 4.00 17.21
CA ALA A 540 0.79 2.85 16.99
C ALA A 540 1.53 1.61 16.45
N MET A 541 2.50 1.83 15.54
CA MET A 541 3.35 0.79 14.97
C MET A 541 4.34 0.23 15.99
N SER A 542 4.87 1.06 16.89
CA SER A 542 5.72 0.60 18.00
C SER A 542 4.96 -0.31 18.97
N VAL A 543 3.72 0.05 19.35
CA VAL A 543 2.86 -0.79 20.19
C VAL A 543 2.44 -2.08 19.46
N HIS A 544 2.16 -2.02 18.16
CA HIS A 544 1.87 -3.19 17.35
C HIS A 544 3.06 -4.16 17.28
N GLN A 545 4.27 -3.66 17.06
CA GLN A 545 5.48 -4.48 17.03
C GLN A 545 5.77 -5.15 18.39
N ALA A 546 5.54 -4.45 19.49
CA ALA A 546 5.65 -5.03 20.83
C ALA A 546 4.65 -6.20 21.04
N ALA A 547 3.42 -6.07 20.53
CA ALA A 547 2.43 -7.14 20.57
C ALA A 547 2.81 -8.35 19.67
N ILE A 548 3.50 -8.14 18.55
CA ILE A 548 4.06 -9.22 17.72
C ILE A 548 5.13 -10.00 18.49
N SER A 549 6.11 -9.34 19.11
CA SER A 549 7.17 -10.04 19.84
C SER A 549 6.69 -10.76 21.11
N ILE A 550 5.60 -10.29 21.73
CA ILE A 550 4.91 -11.05 22.77
C ILE A 550 4.22 -12.30 22.18
N PHE A 551 3.59 -12.17 21.00
CA PHE A 551 2.94 -13.30 20.33
C PHE A 551 3.92 -14.40 19.93
N GLU A 552 5.11 -14.03 19.44
CA GLU A 552 6.23 -14.95 19.19
C GLU A 552 6.59 -15.74 20.45
N SER A 553 6.74 -15.05 21.59
CA SER A 553 7.11 -15.68 22.85
C SER A 553 6.06 -16.65 23.40
N ILE A 554 4.76 -16.37 23.26
CA ILE A 554 3.69 -17.26 23.77
C ILE A 554 3.35 -18.39 22.79
N SER A 555 3.54 -18.20 21.48
CA SER A 555 3.25 -19.21 20.47
C SER A 555 4.16 -20.44 20.60
N CYS A 556 5.42 -20.22 20.99
CA CYS A 556 6.39 -21.28 21.29
C CYS A 556 6.31 -21.84 22.72
N SER A 557 5.37 -21.36 23.56
CA SER A 557 5.29 -21.74 24.98
C SER A 557 4.13 -22.70 25.27
N ASP A 558 4.45 -23.98 25.48
CA ASP A 558 3.48 -25.03 25.83
C ASP A 558 2.78 -24.81 27.18
N THR A 559 3.28 -23.91 28.03
CA THR A 559 2.65 -23.56 29.32
C THR A 559 1.53 -22.52 29.21
N VAL A 560 1.38 -21.84 28.07
CA VAL A 560 0.31 -20.87 27.84
C VAL A 560 -0.86 -21.56 27.15
N ASP A 561 -2.09 -21.36 27.63
CA ASP A 561 -3.29 -21.93 27.01
C ASP A 561 -3.41 -21.47 25.55
N PHE A 562 -3.71 -22.40 24.64
CA PHE A 562 -3.85 -22.08 23.23
C PHE A 562 -5.08 -21.18 22.94
N ASP A 563 -6.11 -21.17 23.81
CA ASP A 563 -7.19 -20.18 23.72
C ASP A 563 -6.65 -18.75 23.90
N ILE A 564 -5.66 -18.52 24.77
CA ILE A 564 -5.00 -17.20 24.94
C ILE A 564 -4.15 -16.86 23.71
N VAL A 565 -3.38 -17.83 23.20
CA VAL A 565 -2.56 -17.67 21.99
C VAL A 565 -3.44 -17.31 20.79
N LEU A 566 -4.62 -17.93 20.65
CA LEU A 566 -5.58 -17.65 19.58
C LEU A 566 -6.24 -16.26 19.74
N VAL A 567 -6.50 -15.80 20.98
CA VAL A 567 -7.00 -14.44 21.23
C VAL A 567 -5.97 -13.39 20.78
N VAL A 568 -4.69 -13.58 21.12
CA VAL A 568 -3.61 -12.70 20.67
C VAL A 568 -3.44 -12.73 19.15
N ALA A 569 -3.44 -13.92 18.53
CA ALA A 569 -3.38 -14.08 17.08
C ALA A 569 -4.53 -13.35 16.36
N PHE A 570 -5.74 -13.41 16.91
CA PHE A 570 -6.89 -12.69 16.38
C PHE A 570 -6.73 -11.16 16.50
N LEU A 571 -6.26 -10.64 17.63
CA LEU A 571 -6.05 -9.21 17.82
C LEU A 571 -4.95 -8.66 16.90
N LEU A 572 -3.90 -9.45 16.61
CA LEU A 572 -2.91 -9.11 15.60
C LEU A 572 -3.47 -9.17 14.18
N CYS A 573 -4.22 -10.21 13.82
CA CYS A 573 -4.91 -10.28 12.52
C CYS A 573 -5.91 -9.12 12.32
N LEU A 574 -6.59 -8.69 13.39
CA LEU A 574 -7.48 -7.53 13.39
C LEU A 574 -6.68 -6.22 13.21
N SER A 575 -5.54 -6.08 13.90
CA SER A 575 -4.63 -4.94 13.73
C SER A 575 -4.17 -4.81 12.28
N VAL A 576 -3.69 -5.91 11.67
CA VAL A 576 -3.28 -5.93 10.25
C VAL A 576 -4.46 -5.70 9.31
N ALA A 577 -5.66 -6.19 9.64
CA ALA A 577 -6.88 -5.88 8.89
C ALA A 577 -7.35 -4.42 9.01
N THR A 578 -6.77 -3.63 9.92
CA THR A 578 -6.98 -2.17 10.01
C THR A 578 -5.83 -1.38 9.38
N LEU A 579 -4.62 -1.92 9.31
CA LEU A 579 -3.44 -1.24 8.76
C LEU A 579 -3.52 -1.13 7.22
N PRO A 580 -3.58 0.09 6.65
CA PRO A 580 -3.56 0.26 5.21
C PRO A 580 -2.13 0.16 4.66
N ASN A 581 -2.01 -0.47 3.50
CA ASN A 581 -0.95 -0.22 2.52
C ASN A 581 0.50 -0.62 2.86
N GLU A 582 0.79 -1.16 4.04
CA GLU A 582 1.99 -2.00 4.26
C GLU A 582 1.88 -3.31 3.47
N ASP A 583 3.01 -3.87 3.03
CA ASP A 583 3.04 -5.23 2.48
C ASP A 583 2.66 -6.22 3.57
N GLY A 584 1.40 -6.70 3.51
CA GLY A 584 0.73 -7.34 4.63
C GLY A 584 1.56 -8.48 5.22
N PRO A 585 1.94 -8.41 6.51
CA PRO A 585 2.95 -9.28 7.08
C PRO A 585 2.58 -10.75 6.90
N GLN A 586 3.48 -11.49 6.24
CA GLN A 586 3.49 -12.93 6.36
C GLN A 586 3.87 -13.25 7.80
N PHE A 587 2.88 -13.57 8.63
CA PHE A 587 3.10 -14.06 9.98
C PHE A 587 3.79 -15.44 9.91
N SER A 588 5.10 -15.47 9.71
CA SER A 588 5.95 -16.67 9.87
C SER A 588 5.81 -17.28 11.27
N VAL A 589 5.40 -16.46 12.24
CA VAL A 589 4.99 -16.84 13.61
C VAL A 589 3.77 -17.78 13.64
N LEU A 590 2.92 -17.77 12.60
CA LEU A 590 1.79 -18.70 12.44
C LEU A 590 2.16 -20.03 11.77
N ASP A 591 3.43 -20.22 11.37
CA ASP A 591 3.93 -21.48 10.81
C ASP A 591 4.60 -22.37 11.89
N GLY A 592 4.96 -23.60 11.50
CA GLY A 592 5.72 -24.53 12.35
C GLY A 592 5.02 -24.86 13.67
N VAL A 593 5.60 -24.42 14.80
CA VAL A 593 5.12 -24.74 16.16
C VAL A 593 3.67 -24.30 16.37
N PHE A 594 3.28 -23.13 15.84
CA PHE A 594 1.89 -22.67 15.95
C PHE A 594 0.92 -23.64 15.25
N VAL A 595 1.29 -24.17 14.08
CA VAL A 595 0.47 -25.14 13.33
C VAL A 595 0.30 -26.43 14.12
N THR A 596 1.37 -27.00 14.67
CA THR A 596 1.28 -28.23 15.48
C THR A 596 0.44 -28.04 16.75
N ARG A 597 0.54 -26.88 17.40
CA ARG A 597 -0.30 -26.55 18.57
C ARG A 597 -1.76 -26.32 18.17
N LEU A 598 -2.03 -25.67 17.04
CA LEU A 598 -3.37 -25.50 16.47
C LEU A 598 -4.01 -26.85 16.12
N GLU A 599 -3.28 -27.76 15.45
CA GLU A 599 -3.76 -29.12 15.16
C GLU A 599 -4.12 -29.88 16.45
N THR A 600 -3.25 -29.82 17.45
CA THR A 600 -3.46 -30.45 18.76
C THR A 600 -4.71 -29.89 19.46
N TRP A 601 -4.92 -28.56 19.41
CA TRP A 601 -6.10 -27.89 19.97
C TRP A 601 -7.38 -28.20 19.18
N LEU A 602 -7.33 -28.23 17.84
CA LEU A 602 -8.47 -28.56 16.97
C LEU A 602 -8.92 -30.03 17.09
N LEU A 603 -8.01 -30.93 17.45
CA LEU A 603 -8.26 -32.33 17.80
C LEU A 603 -8.62 -32.53 19.28
N GLY A 604 -8.49 -31.50 20.11
CA GLY A 604 -8.75 -31.52 21.55
C GLY A 604 -10.24 -31.63 21.90
N GLY A 605 -10.53 -32.29 23.03
CA GLY A 605 -11.90 -32.52 23.51
C GLY A 605 -12.61 -31.29 24.08
N HIS A 606 -11.86 -30.25 24.45
CA HIS A 606 -12.39 -28.98 24.96
C HIS A 606 -11.85 -27.83 24.11
N ARG A 607 -12.74 -27.01 23.56
CA ARG A 607 -12.46 -25.82 22.76
C ARG A 607 -13.46 -24.74 23.17
N SER A 608 -13.00 -23.54 23.54
CA SER A 608 -13.92 -22.48 23.98
C SER A 608 -14.89 -22.06 22.84
N PRO A 609 -16.18 -21.81 23.14
CA PRO A 609 -17.12 -21.25 22.17
C PRO A 609 -16.63 -19.94 21.56
N VAL A 610 -15.92 -19.12 22.35
CA VAL A 610 -15.31 -17.86 21.89
C VAL A 610 -14.24 -18.14 20.85
N SER A 611 -13.30 -19.03 21.15
CA SER A 611 -12.21 -19.44 20.24
C SER A 611 -12.72 -20.02 18.92
N LEU A 612 -13.76 -20.86 18.95
CA LEU A 612 -14.38 -21.38 17.72
C LEU A 612 -14.97 -20.26 16.84
N ARG A 613 -15.61 -19.26 17.46
CA ARG A 613 -16.19 -18.11 16.73
C ARG A 613 -15.13 -17.14 16.23
N MET A 614 -14.07 -16.91 17.00
CA MET A 614 -12.89 -16.15 16.56
C MET A 614 -12.16 -16.84 15.41
N GLY A 615 -12.06 -18.17 15.42
CA GLY A 615 -11.54 -18.96 14.30
C GLY A 615 -12.36 -18.83 13.02
N ALA A 616 -13.69 -18.69 13.12
CA ALA A 616 -14.54 -18.34 11.97
C ALA A 616 -14.30 -16.89 11.51
N TRP A 617 -14.14 -15.92 12.42
CA TRP A 617 -13.80 -14.54 12.05
C TRP A 617 -12.39 -14.39 11.44
N LEU A 618 -11.42 -15.21 11.84
CA LEU A 618 -10.11 -15.29 11.17
C LEU A 618 -10.26 -15.67 9.69
N GLN A 619 -11.20 -16.56 9.33
CA GLN A 619 -11.52 -16.88 7.93
C GLN A 619 -12.12 -15.67 7.20
N LEU A 620 -12.96 -14.87 7.87
CA LEU A 620 -13.52 -13.63 7.30
C LEU A 620 -12.43 -12.60 7.00
N LEU A 621 -11.55 -12.33 7.96
CA LEU A 621 -10.43 -11.38 7.82
C LEU A 621 -9.43 -11.84 6.75
N HIS A 622 -9.07 -13.13 6.75
CA HIS A 622 -8.23 -13.74 5.70
C HIS A 622 -8.84 -13.55 4.31
N THR A 623 -10.15 -13.80 4.17
CA THR A 623 -10.87 -13.61 2.90
C THR A 623 -10.98 -12.13 2.52
N ALA A 624 -11.16 -11.21 3.48
CA ALA A 624 -11.14 -9.77 3.23
C ALA A 624 -9.82 -9.33 2.60
N ILE A 625 -8.68 -9.67 3.22
CA ILE A 625 -7.35 -9.30 2.72
C ILE A 625 -7.00 -10.01 1.40
N LYS A 626 -7.42 -11.27 1.19
CA LYS A 626 -7.15 -11.98 -0.07
C LYS A 626 -7.81 -11.34 -1.30
N ARG A 627 -8.96 -10.70 -1.14
CA ARG A 627 -9.67 -10.06 -2.27
C ARG A 627 -8.90 -8.90 -2.89
N VAL A 628 -8.18 -8.14 -2.05
CA VAL A 628 -7.30 -7.01 -2.41
C VAL A 628 -6.05 -7.44 -3.21
N GLY A 629 -5.82 -8.75 -3.36
CA GLY A 629 -4.64 -9.33 -4.03
C GLY A 629 -3.49 -9.70 -3.09
N ASN A 630 -3.50 -9.27 -1.83
CA ASN A 630 -2.52 -9.66 -0.82
C ASN A 630 -2.60 -11.17 -0.52
N PRO A 631 -1.48 -11.89 -0.28
CA PRO A 631 -1.45 -13.36 -0.23
C PRO A 631 -2.50 -13.96 0.72
N GLY A 632 -2.66 -13.36 1.90
CA GLY A 632 -3.70 -13.61 2.91
C GLY A 632 -3.15 -13.45 4.32
N LEU A 633 -4.00 -13.21 5.33
CA LEU A 633 -3.56 -13.04 6.74
C LEU A 633 -3.06 -14.32 7.43
N LEU A 634 -3.25 -15.49 6.81
CA LEU A 634 -3.00 -16.78 7.44
C LEU A 634 -2.23 -17.67 6.47
N PRO A 635 -1.23 -18.43 6.95
CA PRO A 635 -0.62 -19.49 6.15
C PRO A 635 -1.68 -20.46 5.61
N LYS A 636 -1.39 -21.06 4.44
CA LYS A 636 -2.32 -21.97 3.76
C LYS A 636 -2.71 -23.18 4.64
N GLN A 637 -1.78 -23.63 5.48
CA GLN A 637 -2.00 -24.71 6.45
C GLN A 637 -3.03 -24.29 7.51
N VAL A 638 -2.77 -23.19 8.23
CA VAL A 638 -3.69 -22.61 9.24
C VAL A 638 -5.10 -22.36 8.67
N SER A 639 -5.19 -21.73 7.49
CA SER A 639 -6.48 -21.48 6.83
C SER A 639 -7.21 -22.78 6.49
N SER A 640 -6.51 -23.81 6.03
CA SER A 640 -7.10 -25.13 5.71
C SER A 640 -7.60 -25.85 6.96
N LEU A 641 -6.81 -25.83 8.04
CA LEU A 641 -7.15 -26.44 9.33
C LEU A 641 -8.41 -25.82 9.95
N LEU A 642 -8.47 -24.48 10.02
CA LEU A 642 -9.65 -23.76 10.51
C LEU A 642 -10.89 -24.09 9.66
N ASN A 643 -10.76 -24.09 8.32
CA ASN A 643 -11.86 -24.42 7.41
C ASN A 643 -12.35 -25.88 7.54
N TYR A 644 -11.47 -26.82 7.86
CA TYR A 644 -11.81 -28.24 7.99
C TYR A 644 -12.42 -28.59 9.36
N HIS A 645 -11.89 -28.03 10.45
CA HIS A 645 -12.26 -28.40 11.83
C HIS A 645 -13.33 -27.49 12.47
N ILE A 646 -13.53 -26.26 11.99
CA ILE A 646 -14.57 -25.35 12.49
C ILE A 646 -15.77 -25.40 11.53
N LYS A 647 -16.71 -26.29 11.85
CA LYS A 647 -17.98 -26.46 11.11
C LYS A 647 -19.15 -25.87 11.88
N ASP A 648 -19.24 -26.17 13.17
CA ASP A 648 -20.26 -25.64 14.08
C ASP A 648 -19.77 -24.35 14.75
N ILE A 649 -20.57 -23.28 14.65
CA ILE A 649 -20.25 -21.96 15.19
C ILE A 649 -21.20 -21.66 16.34
N PRO A 650 -20.78 -21.79 17.61
CA PRO A 650 -21.68 -21.70 18.76
C PRO A 650 -22.19 -20.26 18.98
N SER A 651 -23.45 -20.12 19.40
CA SER A 651 -23.97 -18.85 19.93
C SER A 651 -23.24 -18.51 21.24
N LEU A 652 -22.87 -17.24 21.41
CA LEU A 652 -22.20 -16.78 22.64
C LEU A 652 -23.17 -16.22 23.68
N SER A 653 -24.48 -16.41 23.50
CA SER A 653 -25.53 -16.02 24.47
C SER A 653 -25.34 -16.61 25.88
N VAL A 654 -24.53 -17.66 26.03
CA VAL A 654 -24.08 -18.22 27.33
C VAL A 654 -23.22 -17.22 28.13
N LEU A 655 -22.59 -16.23 27.49
CA LEU A 655 -21.82 -15.17 28.15
C LEU A 655 -22.69 -14.03 28.72
N ASP A 656 -23.98 -13.99 28.40
CA ASP A 656 -24.88 -12.95 28.87
C ASP A 656 -25.41 -13.30 30.27
N ASN A 657 -24.95 -12.55 31.29
CA ASN A 657 -25.50 -12.62 32.66
C ASN A 657 -26.94 -12.06 32.72
N GLY A 658 -27.90 -12.83 32.21
CA GLY A 658 -29.31 -12.45 32.11
C GLY A 658 -29.70 -11.83 30.77
N ALA A 659 -29.44 -12.52 29.65
CA ALA A 659 -29.81 -12.08 28.31
C ALA A 659 -31.26 -11.56 28.21
N HIS A 660 -31.45 -10.38 27.62
CA HIS A 660 -32.78 -9.89 27.30
C HIS A 660 -33.44 -10.83 26.27
N PRO A 661 -34.70 -11.30 26.45
CA PRO A 661 -35.29 -12.35 25.61
C PRO A 661 -35.30 -12.04 24.10
N ALA A 662 -35.41 -10.77 23.70
CA ALA A 662 -35.35 -10.39 22.29
C ALA A 662 -33.96 -10.57 21.67
N SER A 663 -32.88 -10.42 22.45
CA SER A 663 -31.49 -10.60 22.00
C SER A 663 -31.19 -12.08 21.79
N ALA A 664 -31.57 -12.93 22.77
CA ALA A 664 -31.42 -14.39 22.64
C ALA A 664 -32.24 -14.94 21.45
N LEU A 665 -33.46 -14.43 21.21
CA LEU A 665 -34.25 -14.78 20.04
C LEU A 665 -33.59 -14.31 18.72
N TYR A 666 -33.04 -13.09 18.69
CA TYR A 666 -32.28 -12.59 17.54
C TYR A 666 -31.05 -13.45 17.23
N ASP A 667 -30.26 -13.87 18.23
CA ASP A 667 -29.10 -14.76 18.04
C ASP A 667 -29.49 -16.08 17.38
N ILE A 668 -30.59 -16.70 17.82
CA ILE A 668 -31.09 -17.96 17.28
C ILE A 668 -31.51 -17.81 15.80
N ILE A 669 -32.11 -16.68 15.43
CA ILE A 669 -32.57 -16.43 14.06
C ILE A 669 -31.43 -15.99 13.14
N SER A 670 -30.45 -15.24 13.66
CA SER A 670 -29.30 -14.72 12.90
C SER A 670 -28.16 -15.72 12.74
N ALA A 671 -27.97 -16.68 13.65
CA ALA A 671 -26.96 -17.73 13.53
C ALA A 671 -26.93 -18.47 12.17
N PRO A 672 -28.06 -18.96 11.61
CA PRO A 672 -28.06 -19.57 10.28
C PRO A 672 -27.81 -18.56 9.14
N ILE A 673 -28.12 -17.27 9.34
CA ILE A 673 -27.81 -16.21 8.37
C ILE A 673 -26.29 -15.96 8.33
N PHE A 674 -25.64 -15.91 9.50
CA PHE A 674 -24.19 -15.79 9.62
C PHE A 674 -23.47 -17.02 9.04
N ALA A 675 -24.01 -18.23 9.24
CA ALA A 675 -23.47 -19.44 8.63
C ALA A 675 -23.53 -19.36 7.08
N PHE A 676 -24.65 -18.92 6.50
CA PHE A 676 -24.76 -18.66 5.06
C PHE A 676 -23.73 -17.62 4.59
N TYR A 677 -23.54 -16.52 5.33
CA TYR A 677 -22.52 -15.50 5.02
C TYR A 677 -21.10 -16.06 5.01
N LEU A 678 -20.75 -16.95 5.96
CA LEU A 678 -19.43 -17.59 5.99
C LEU A 678 -19.22 -18.52 4.79
N GLU A 679 -20.22 -19.28 4.38
CA GLU A 679 -20.12 -20.11 3.16
C GLU A 679 -19.98 -19.24 1.89
N VAL A 680 -20.67 -18.08 1.80
CA VAL A 680 -20.39 -17.07 0.76
C VAL A 680 -18.93 -16.61 0.82
N GLN A 681 -18.35 -16.40 2.01
CA GLN A 681 -16.93 -16.02 2.12
C GLN A 681 -15.98 -17.16 1.72
N LYS A 682 -16.28 -18.42 2.07
CA LYS A 682 -15.48 -19.59 1.65
C LYS A 682 -15.48 -19.77 0.13
N ILE A 683 -16.57 -19.43 -0.55
CA ILE A 683 -16.61 -19.35 -2.02
C ILE A 683 -15.81 -18.14 -2.53
N SER A 684 -16.03 -16.95 -1.95
CA SER A 684 -15.29 -15.72 -2.31
C SER A 684 -13.77 -15.88 -2.21
N ASN A 685 -13.30 -16.63 -1.22
CA ASN A 685 -11.90 -17.00 -1.01
C ASN A 685 -11.32 -17.79 -2.20
N GLN A 686 -12.10 -18.71 -2.78
CA GLN A 686 -11.72 -19.49 -3.97
C GLN A 686 -11.84 -18.67 -5.26
N VAL A 687 -12.83 -17.79 -5.36
CA VAL A 687 -12.95 -16.82 -6.47
C VAL A 687 -11.72 -15.88 -6.51
N ALA A 688 -11.19 -15.48 -5.35
CA ALA A 688 -9.96 -14.69 -5.26
C ALA A 688 -8.73 -15.44 -5.81
N ASP A 689 -8.62 -16.75 -5.55
CA ASP A 689 -7.47 -17.58 -5.99
C ASP A 689 -7.37 -17.77 -7.51
N VAL A 690 -8.50 -17.69 -8.24
CA VAL A 690 -8.52 -17.76 -9.71
C VAL A 690 -8.45 -16.40 -10.41
N THR A 691 -8.23 -15.31 -9.67
CA THR A 691 -8.01 -13.98 -10.29
C THR A 691 -6.73 -13.95 -11.12
N HIS A 692 -6.68 -13.06 -12.12
CA HIS A 692 -5.53 -12.88 -13.02
C HIS A 692 -4.25 -12.37 -12.32
N TYR A 693 -4.32 -12.02 -11.03
CA TYR A 693 -3.17 -11.69 -10.20
C TYR A 693 -2.57 -12.92 -9.46
N ARG A 694 -3.23 -14.09 -9.51
CA ARG A 694 -2.83 -15.31 -8.77
C ARG A 694 -2.75 -16.57 -9.63
N ARG A 695 -3.59 -16.68 -10.67
CA ARG A 695 -3.56 -17.80 -11.63
C ARG A 695 -3.13 -17.28 -12.99
N SER A 696 -2.18 -17.99 -13.62
CA SER A 696 -1.84 -17.82 -15.03
C SER A 696 -3.09 -17.90 -15.90
N ARG A 697 -3.05 -17.18 -17.03
CA ARG A 697 -4.05 -17.20 -18.11
C ARG A 697 -3.39 -17.13 -19.49
N ILE A 698 -2.14 -17.58 -19.56
CA ILE A 698 -1.28 -17.44 -20.74
C ILE A 698 -1.67 -18.49 -21.77
N THR A 699 -2.06 -19.69 -21.35
CA THR A 699 -2.50 -20.76 -22.26
C THR A 699 -4.04 -20.86 -22.35
N PRO A 700 -4.58 -21.37 -23.47
CA PRO A 700 -6.01 -21.72 -23.56
C PRO A 700 -6.45 -22.76 -22.53
N ALA A 701 -5.54 -23.61 -22.04
CA ALA A 701 -5.83 -24.59 -20.99
C ALA A 701 -5.99 -23.92 -19.63
N ASP A 702 -5.15 -22.93 -19.30
CA ASP A 702 -5.27 -22.13 -18.07
C ASP A 702 -6.66 -21.47 -17.99
N GLN A 703 -7.08 -20.85 -19.10
CA GLN A 703 -8.36 -20.15 -19.20
C GLN A 703 -9.56 -21.13 -19.23
N ALA A 704 -9.38 -22.36 -19.72
CA ALA A 704 -10.39 -23.42 -19.60
C ALA A 704 -10.54 -23.90 -18.15
N GLU A 705 -9.44 -24.25 -17.47
CA GLU A 705 -9.44 -24.69 -16.07
C GLU A 705 -10.09 -23.65 -15.14
N VAL A 706 -9.74 -22.38 -15.31
CA VAL A 706 -10.37 -21.25 -14.62
C VAL A 706 -11.88 -21.18 -14.89
N THR A 707 -12.32 -21.46 -16.11
CA THR A 707 -13.73 -21.44 -16.50
C THR A 707 -14.49 -22.60 -15.86
N ASP A 708 -13.88 -23.79 -15.77
CA ASP A 708 -14.45 -24.96 -15.10
C ASP A 708 -14.57 -24.73 -13.59
N ILE A 709 -13.53 -24.20 -12.94
CA ILE A 709 -13.55 -23.83 -11.51
C ILE A 709 -14.67 -22.82 -11.24
N LEU A 710 -14.75 -21.74 -12.01
CA LEU A 710 -15.78 -20.70 -11.81
C LEU A 710 -17.19 -21.19 -12.13
N THR A 711 -17.33 -22.14 -13.07
CA THR A 711 -18.62 -22.81 -13.33
C THR A 711 -19.04 -23.68 -12.15
N SER A 712 -18.11 -24.41 -11.55
CA SER A 712 -18.34 -25.21 -10.34
C SER A 712 -18.72 -24.32 -9.14
N LEU A 713 -18.00 -23.23 -8.89
CA LEU A 713 -18.31 -22.26 -7.83
C LEU A 713 -19.67 -21.58 -8.05
N LYS A 714 -20.02 -21.21 -9.30
CA LYS A 714 -21.34 -20.67 -9.66
C LYS A 714 -22.46 -21.69 -9.40
N ALA A 715 -22.24 -22.99 -9.65
CA ALA A 715 -23.19 -24.04 -9.31
C ALA A 715 -23.34 -24.21 -7.79
N SER A 716 -22.24 -24.22 -7.03
CA SER A 716 -22.25 -24.27 -5.56
C SER A 716 -23.01 -23.08 -4.96
N MET A 717 -22.78 -21.86 -5.47
CA MET A 717 -23.54 -20.67 -5.06
C MET A 717 -25.04 -20.78 -5.34
N SER A 718 -25.43 -21.31 -6.51
CA SER A 718 -26.85 -21.47 -6.85
C SER A 718 -27.54 -22.46 -5.91
N SER A 719 -26.92 -23.62 -5.65
CA SER A 719 -27.45 -24.62 -4.71
C SER A 719 -27.53 -24.10 -3.27
N MET A 720 -26.52 -23.34 -2.83
CA MET A 720 -26.53 -22.63 -1.54
C MET A 720 -27.64 -21.56 -1.46
N TRP A 721 -27.95 -20.87 -2.56
CA TRP A 721 -29.03 -19.90 -2.63
C TRP A 721 -30.42 -20.55 -2.63
N GLU A 722 -30.60 -21.70 -3.27
CA GLU A 722 -31.84 -22.48 -3.20
C GLU A 722 -32.07 -23.03 -1.79
N SER A 723 -31.02 -23.57 -1.16
CA SER A 723 -31.07 -24.14 0.19
C SER A 723 -31.04 -23.10 1.33
N ARG A 724 -30.82 -21.81 1.02
CA ARG A 724 -30.66 -20.70 2.01
C ARG A 724 -31.69 -20.72 3.15
N PRO A 725 -31.31 -20.35 4.38
CA PRO A 725 -32.18 -20.48 5.57
C PRO A 725 -33.46 -19.64 5.48
N ALA A 726 -34.50 -20.03 6.22
CA ALA A 726 -35.85 -19.46 6.11
C ALA A 726 -35.93 -17.92 6.27
N PRO A 727 -35.19 -17.24 7.17
CA PRO A 727 -35.19 -15.77 7.24
C PRO A 727 -34.70 -15.10 5.95
N LEU A 728 -33.80 -15.75 5.20
CA LEU A 728 -33.31 -15.29 3.90
C LEU A 728 -34.27 -15.64 2.74
N ARG A 729 -35.49 -16.10 3.03
CA ARG A 729 -36.56 -16.33 2.03
C ARG A 729 -37.71 -15.34 2.15
N LEU A 730 -37.66 -14.43 3.11
CA LEU A 730 -38.70 -13.44 3.42
C LEU A 730 -38.27 -12.04 2.99
N GLU A 731 -39.21 -11.25 2.50
CA GLU A 731 -39.03 -9.84 2.18
C GLU A 731 -39.12 -8.96 3.47
N PRO A 732 -38.66 -7.68 3.45
CA PRO A 732 -38.63 -6.84 4.65
C PRO A 732 -40.01 -6.62 5.28
N THR A 733 -41.05 -6.55 4.45
CA THR A 733 -42.45 -6.41 4.88
C THR A 733 -42.99 -7.67 5.56
N GLU A 734 -42.49 -8.86 5.22
CA GLU A 734 -42.85 -10.13 5.86
C GLU A 734 -42.10 -10.31 7.18
N LEU A 735 -40.81 -9.95 7.22
CA LEU A 735 -40.01 -9.97 8.45
C LEU A 735 -40.61 -9.07 9.54
N ARG A 736 -41.16 -7.90 9.19
CA ARG A 736 -41.90 -7.03 10.14
C ARG A 736 -43.31 -7.52 10.51
N GLN A 737 -43.88 -8.47 9.78
CA GLN A 737 -45.12 -9.15 10.18
C GLN A 737 -44.85 -10.29 11.18
N HIS A 738 -43.72 -10.99 11.03
CA HIS A 738 -43.35 -12.11 11.90
C HIS A 738 -42.63 -11.69 13.19
N PHE A 739 -41.90 -10.57 13.19
CA PHE A 739 -41.09 -10.12 14.33
C PHE A 739 -41.36 -8.66 14.70
N ARG A 740 -41.18 -8.30 15.99
CA ARG A 740 -41.22 -6.90 16.44
C ARG A 740 -40.04 -6.12 15.82
N PRO A 741 -40.17 -4.80 15.59
CA PRO A 741 -39.10 -3.93 15.05
C PRO A 741 -37.71 -4.16 15.65
N THR A 742 -37.63 -4.31 16.98
CA THR A 742 -36.40 -4.58 17.75
C THR A 742 -35.65 -5.88 17.37
N ILE A 743 -36.26 -6.75 16.57
CA ILE A 743 -35.69 -7.98 16.00
C ILE A 743 -35.75 -7.91 14.46
N ALA A 744 -36.87 -7.43 13.90
CA ALA A 744 -37.08 -7.35 12.46
C ALA A 744 -36.07 -6.44 11.76
N ASP A 745 -35.89 -5.20 12.20
CA ASP A 745 -35.09 -4.22 11.47
C ASP A 745 -33.57 -4.58 11.44
N PRO A 746 -32.97 -5.11 12.52
CA PRO A 746 -31.63 -5.68 12.46
C PRO A 746 -31.53 -6.96 11.62
N LEU A 747 -32.55 -7.83 11.60
CA LEU A 747 -32.56 -9.04 10.74
C LEU A 747 -32.66 -8.68 9.25
N ILE A 748 -33.49 -7.69 8.92
CA ILE A 748 -33.64 -7.14 7.56
C ILE A 748 -32.30 -6.59 7.08
N THR A 749 -31.60 -5.83 7.93
CA THR A 749 -30.30 -5.25 7.58
C THR A 749 -29.22 -6.33 7.41
N LEU A 750 -29.19 -7.34 8.28
CA LEU A 750 -28.30 -8.50 8.13
C LEU A 750 -28.61 -9.29 6.85
N ALA A 751 -29.90 -9.49 6.51
CA ALA A 751 -30.31 -10.19 5.29
C ALA A 751 -29.91 -9.42 4.02
N GLY A 752 -30.14 -8.10 3.98
CA GLY A 752 -29.72 -7.22 2.88
C GLY A 752 -28.22 -7.25 2.63
N LEU A 753 -27.42 -7.18 3.71
CA LEU A 753 -25.96 -7.31 3.65
C LEU A 753 -25.49 -8.67 3.11
N CYS A 754 -26.12 -9.76 3.54
CA CYS A 754 -25.84 -11.11 3.02
C CYS A 754 -26.23 -11.24 1.53
N PHE A 755 -27.34 -10.65 1.12
CA PHE A 755 -27.78 -10.63 -0.28
C PHE A 755 -26.86 -9.81 -1.18
N ALA A 756 -26.52 -8.59 -0.77
CA ALA A 756 -25.58 -7.74 -1.51
C ALA A 756 -24.20 -8.43 -1.63
N THR A 757 -23.73 -9.11 -0.58
CA THR A 757 -22.46 -9.87 -0.62
C THR A 757 -22.56 -11.07 -1.57
N TYR A 758 -23.65 -11.84 -1.54
CA TYR A 758 -23.86 -12.94 -2.49
C TYR A 758 -23.86 -12.45 -3.96
N LEU A 759 -24.61 -11.38 -4.24
CA LEU A 759 -24.66 -10.78 -5.58
C LEU A 759 -23.29 -10.23 -6.02
N THR A 760 -22.47 -9.75 -5.07
CA THR A 760 -21.12 -9.26 -5.32
C THR A 760 -20.18 -10.35 -5.85
N GLU A 761 -20.32 -11.61 -5.40
CA GLU A 761 -19.55 -12.71 -6.00
C GLU A 761 -20.03 -13.02 -7.43
N VAL A 762 -21.33 -12.88 -7.73
CA VAL A 762 -21.85 -13.03 -9.10
C VAL A 762 -21.25 -11.97 -10.03
N VAL A 763 -21.16 -10.72 -9.57
CA VAL A 763 -20.46 -9.63 -10.28
C VAL A 763 -18.96 -9.93 -10.43
N ALA A 764 -18.29 -10.40 -9.37
CA ALA A 764 -16.87 -10.73 -9.39
C ALA A 764 -16.55 -11.85 -10.39
N MET A 765 -17.26 -13.00 -10.32
CA MET A 765 -17.10 -14.09 -11.28
C MET A 765 -17.45 -13.64 -12.71
N GLY A 766 -18.49 -12.82 -12.87
CA GLY A 766 -18.86 -12.22 -14.16
C GLY A 766 -17.80 -11.28 -14.74
N ARG A 767 -17.08 -10.52 -13.91
CA ARG A 767 -15.92 -9.69 -14.29
C ARG A 767 -14.70 -10.53 -14.66
N ILE A 768 -14.55 -11.71 -14.04
CA ILE A 768 -13.43 -12.64 -14.23
C ILE A 768 -13.60 -13.52 -15.50
N LEU A 769 -14.83 -13.79 -15.92
CA LEU A 769 -15.18 -14.53 -17.15
C LEU A 769 -15.56 -13.62 -18.34
N GLY A 770 -16.10 -12.44 -18.07
CA GLY A 770 -16.69 -11.56 -19.09
C GLY A 770 -15.68 -10.66 -19.80
N HIS A 771 -16.01 -10.29 -21.05
CA HIS A 771 -15.16 -9.50 -21.95
C HIS A 771 -14.57 -8.25 -21.27
N PRO A 772 -13.29 -7.89 -21.49
CA PRO A 772 -12.62 -6.73 -20.85
C PRO A 772 -13.26 -5.35 -21.06
N SER A 773 -14.34 -5.26 -21.84
CA SER A 773 -15.08 -4.03 -22.14
C SER A 773 -16.43 -3.95 -21.41
N PHE A 774 -17.05 -5.07 -21.01
CA PHE A 774 -18.45 -5.08 -20.58
C PHE A 774 -18.77 -6.17 -19.55
N ALA A 775 -19.68 -5.83 -18.62
CA ALA A 775 -20.31 -6.76 -17.69
C ALA A 775 -21.18 -7.81 -18.41
N SER A 776 -21.19 -9.05 -17.91
CA SER A 776 -22.10 -10.09 -18.39
C SER A 776 -23.56 -9.75 -18.05
N PRO A 777 -24.57 -10.33 -18.73
CA PRO A 777 -25.98 -10.10 -18.41
C PRO A 777 -26.32 -10.42 -16.95
N GLU A 778 -25.74 -11.48 -16.38
CA GLU A 778 -25.94 -11.85 -14.97
C GLU A 778 -25.25 -10.87 -14.02
N ALA A 779 -24.05 -10.38 -14.36
CA ALA A 779 -23.39 -9.34 -13.58
C ALA A 779 -24.20 -8.03 -13.60
N LYS A 780 -24.77 -7.63 -14.73
CA LYS A 780 -25.67 -6.46 -14.82
C LYS A 780 -26.93 -6.63 -13.98
N HIS A 781 -27.57 -7.80 -14.03
CA HIS A 781 -28.73 -8.09 -13.18
C HIS A 781 -28.38 -8.12 -11.69
N ALA A 782 -27.21 -8.69 -11.33
CA ALA A 782 -26.72 -8.71 -9.97
C ALA A 782 -26.38 -7.31 -9.44
N MET A 783 -25.78 -6.44 -10.27
CA MET A 783 -25.58 -5.03 -9.94
C MET A 783 -26.92 -4.32 -9.70
N GLY A 784 -27.89 -4.42 -10.61
CA GLY A 784 -29.23 -3.86 -10.42
C GLY A 784 -29.85 -4.25 -9.06
N ARG A 785 -29.79 -5.54 -8.72
CA ARG A 785 -30.25 -6.03 -7.41
C ARG A 785 -29.43 -5.56 -6.22
N ILE A 786 -28.13 -5.28 -6.36
CA ILE A 786 -27.32 -4.62 -5.30
C ILE A 786 -27.85 -3.20 -5.06
N ARG A 787 -28.19 -2.48 -6.14
CA ARG A 787 -28.79 -1.14 -6.03
C ARG A 787 -30.19 -1.17 -5.41
N ASP A 788 -31.05 -2.10 -5.82
CA ASP A 788 -32.37 -2.30 -5.20
C ASP A 788 -32.28 -2.56 -3.68
N ILE A 789 -31.19 -3.18 -3.23
CA ILE A 789 -30.92 -3.43 -1.80
C ILE A 789 -30.40 -2.16 -1.10
N VAL A 790 -29.51 -1.37 -1.73
CA VAL A 790 -28.92 -0.16 -1.13
C VAL A 790 -29.91 1.02 -1.11
N ASP A 791 -30.67 1.24 -2.19
CA ASP A 791 -31.70 2.29 -2.28
C ASP A 791 -33.00 1.88 -1.53
N GLY A 792 -33.13 0.61 -1.14
CA GLY A 792 -34.37 0.01 -0.61
C GLY A 792 -34.48 -0.16 0.91
N ASP A 793 -35.62 -0.73 1.32
CA ASP A 793 -36.07 -1.01 2.70
C ASP A 793 -35.24 -2.08 3.45
N TRP A 794 -34.11 -2.49 2.89
CA TRP A 794 -33.15 -3.39 3.53
C TRP A 794 -32.26 -2.68 4.57
N ASN A 795 -32.20 -1.34 4.55
CA ASN A 795 -31.36 -0.54 5.45
C ASN A 795 -32.14 -0.07 6.69
N ALA A 796 -32.80 -1.03 7.36
CA ALA A 796 -33.80 -0.74 8.39
C ALA A 796 -33.21 -0.40 9.77
N SER A 797 -31.99 -0.86 10.09
CA SER A 797 -31.26 -0.44 11.28
C SER A 797 -30.36 0.77 11.01
N ASN A 798 -29.73 1.31 12.07
CA ASN A 798 -28.73 2.38 12.00
C ASN A 798 -29.24 3.77 11.58
N GLY A 799 -30.56 4.00 11.56
CA GLY A 799 -31.15 5.35 11.47
C GLY A 799 -30.89 6.10 10.17
N GLY A 800 -30.52 5.41 9.08
CA GLY A 800 -30.22 5.99 7.76
C GLY A 800 -28.73 6.08 7.41
N ALA A 801 -27.83 5.80 8.36
CA ALA A 801 -26.41 5.61 8.11
C ALA A 801 -26.16 4.28 7.39
N LEU A 802 -25.33 4.27 6.33
CA LEU A 802 -25.15 3.09 5.50
C LEU A 802 -24.10 2.14 6.12
N SER A 803 -24.42 0.84 6.19
CA SER A 803 -23.53 -0.14 6.83
C SER A 803 -22.19 -0.30 6.09
N PRO A 804 -21.04 -0.39 6.79
CA PRO A 804 -19.75 -0.72 6.20
C PRO A 804 -19.71 -2.04 5.42
N GLY A 805 -20.65 -2.97 5.67
CA GLY A 805 -20.76 -4.18 4.85
C GLY A 805 -21.08 -3.92 3.37
N TYR A 806 -21.60 -2.72 3.02
CA TYR A 806 -21.85 -2.31 1.63
C TYR A 806 -20.64 -1.76 0.88
N LEU A 807 -19.49 -1.55 1.54
CA LEU A 807 -18.27 -1.04 0.90
C LEU A 807 -17.89 -1.83 -0.36
N ARG A 808 -17.79 -3.16 -0.26
CA ARG A 808 -17.39 -4.02 -1.37
C ARG A 808 -18.47 -4.16 -2.45
N PRO A 809 -19.77 -4.36 -2.12
CA PRO A 809 -20.85 -4.27 -3.10
C PRO A 809 -20.85 -2.99 -3.93
N LEU A 810 -20.73 -1.81 -3.29
CA LEU A 810 -20.69 -0.52 -3.98
C LEU A 810 -19.42 -0.35 -4.83
N PHE A 811 -18.28 -0.80 -4.33
CA PHE A 811 -17.03 -0.75 -5.07
C PHE A 811 -17.07 -1.61 -6.34
N LEU A 812 -17.51 -2.87 -6.24
CA LEU A 812 -17.64 -3.76 -7.39
C LEU A 812 -18.74 -3.32 -8.37
N TYR A 813 -19.82 -2.71 -7.88
CA TYR A 813 -20.83 -2.02 -8.69
C TYR A 813 -20.20 -0.90 -9.53
N ALA A 814 -19.36 -0.05 -8.92
CA ALA A 814 -18.78 1.10 -9.58
C ALA A 814 -17.74 0.72 -10.64
N ILE A 815 -16.78 -0.15 -10.33
CA ILE A 815 -15.69 -0.50 -11.26
C ILE A 815 -16.15 -1.33 -12.46
N GLU A 816 -17.36 -1.89 -12.42
CA GLU A 816 -17.95 -2.70 -13.48
C GLU A 816 -19.02 -1.92 -14.30
N ASN A 817 -19.43 -0.74 -13.83
CA ASN A 817 -20.24 0.20 -14.58
C ASN A 817 -19.38 1.24 -15.33
N PHE A 818 -19.77 1.55 -16.57
CA PHE A 818 -19.14 2.60 -17.38
C PHE A 818 -19.92 3.92 -17.36
N GLU A 819 -21.20 3.88 -17.04
CA GLU A 819 -22.09 5.05 -17.03
C GLU A 819 -21.71 6.02 -15.89
N LYS A 820 -21.71 7.32 -16.17
CA LYS A 820 -21.23 8.33 -15.20
C LYS A 820 -22.11 8.37 -13.96
N GLU A 821 -23.42 8.41 -14.18
CA GLU A 821 -24.45 8.50 -13.13
C GLU A 821 -24.37 7.31 -12.18
N GLU A 822 -24.14 6.10 -12.71
CA GLU A 822 -23.95 4.88 -11.91
C GLU A 822 -22.65 4.89 -11.09
N THR A 823 -21.54 5.37 -11.65
CA THR A 823 -20.30 5.55 -10.86
C THR A 823 -20.43 6.65 -9.80
N GLN A 824 -21.26 7.67 -10.04
CA GLN A 824 -21.52 8.76 -9.08
C GLN A 824 -22.41 8.29 -7.93
N TRP A 825 -23.52 7.60 -8.24
CA TRP A 825 -24.42 7.01 -7.24
C TRP A 825 -23.66 6.12 -6.25
N ALA A 826 -22.74 5.29 -6.73
CA ALA A 826 -21.93 4.44 -5.86
C ALA A 826 -20.92 5.23 -5.00
N ALA A 827 -20.33 6.31 -5.54
CA ALA A 827 -19.40 7.17 -4.79
C ALA A 827 -20.11 7.94 -3.67
N ASP A 828 -21.30 8.45 -3.94
CA ASP A 828 -22.11 9.18 -2.97
C ASP A 828 -22.64 8.25 -1.87
N HIS A 829 -22.93 6.99 -2.19
CA HIS A 829 -23.27 5.96 -1.19
C HIS A 829 -22.06 5.48 -0.37
N LEU A 830 -20.86 5.41 -0.94
CA LEU A 830 -19.63 5.12 -0.18
C LEU A 830 -19.33 6.22 0.86
N ARG A 831 -19.50 7.50 0.49
CA ARG A 831 -19.34 8.63 1.43
C ARG A 831 -20.25 8.47 2.66
N ARG A 832 -21.53 8.11 2.45
CA ARG A 832 -22.54 7.86 3.50
C ARG A 832 -22.26 6.72 4.49
N ILE A 833 -21.14 6.00 4.34
CA ILE A 833 -20.72 4.94 5.28
C ILE A 833 -19.94 5.52 6.48
N GLU A 834 -19.25 6.65 6.30
CA GLU A 834 -18.58 7.45 7.34
C GLU A 834 -17.70 6.67 8.38
N ASN A 835 -17.24 5.46 8.04
CA ASN A 835 -16.48 4.60 8.95
C ASN A 835 -14.96 4.90 8.89
N PRO A 836 -14.30 5.19 10.03
CA PRO A 836 -12.90 5.62 10.06
C PRO A 836 -11.87 4.69 9.38
N ILE A 837 -12.03 3.37 9.57
CA ILE A 837 -11.09 2.35 9.06
C ILE A 837 -11.28 2.15 7.57
N SER A 838 -12.55 2.18 7.13
CA SER A 838 -12.95 1.86 5.76
C SER A 838 -12.37 2.81 4.71
N ARG A 839 -11.98 4.02 5.13
CA ARG A 839 -11.54 5.12 4.26
C ARG A 839 -12.51 5.34 3.09
N SER A 840 -13.82 5.21 3.33
CA SER A 840 -14.83 5.19 2.27
C SER A 840 -14.82 6.44 1.37
N ASP A 841 -14.46 7.61 1.92
CA ASP A 841 -14.15 8.85 1.17
C ASP A 841 -13.08 8.63 0.09
N PHE A 842 -11.97 7.97 0.43
CA PHE A 842 -10.89 7.67 -0.51
C PHE A 842 -11.39 6.70 -1.59
N ILE A 843 -12.14 5.67 -1.19
CA ILE A 843 -12.67 4.68 -2.13
C ILE A 843 -13.66 5.35 -3.10
N ALA A 844 -14.51 6.27 -2.64
CA ALA A 844 -15.37 7.10 -3.46
C ALA A 844 -14.56 7.95 -4.47
N SER A 845 -13.55 8.69 -4.00
CA SER A 845 -12.66 9.49 -4.86
C SER A 845 -11.85 8.65 -5.86
N PHE A 846 -11.50 7.41 -5.49
CA PHE A 846 -10.87 6.45 -6.38
C PHE A 846 -11.82 6.01 -7.49
N ILE A 847 -13.05 5.57 -7.18
CA ILE A 847 -13.98 5.05 -8.20
C ILE A 847 -14.47 6.13 -9.18
N GLU A 848 -14.58 7.39 -8.75
CA GLU A 848 -14.86 8.51 -9.66
C GLU A 848 -13.73 8.69 -10.68
N SER A 849 -12.49 8.74 -10.19
CA SER A 849 -11.28 8.90 -11.01
C SER A 849 -11.04 7.68 -11.92
N HIS A 850 -11.24 6.47 -11.41
CA HIS A 850 -11.09 5.21 -12.14
C HIS A 850 -12.20 5.06 -13.18
N GLY A 851 -13.45 5.38 -12.85
CA GLY A 851 -14.57 5.39 -13.79
C GLY A 851 -14.36 6.37 -14.95
N GLU A 852 -13.78 7.55 -14.69
CA GLU A 852 -13.36 8.48 -15.75
C GLU A 852 -12.27 7.88 -16.65
N ALA A 853 -11.27 7.21 -16.06
CA ALA A 853 -10.26 6.49 -16.83
C ALA A 853 -10.87 5.36 -17.70
N GLN A 854 -11.77 4.53 -17.14
CA GLN A 854 -12.44 3.46 -17.90
C GLN A 854 -13.29 4.03 -19.07
N ARG A 855 -14.02 5.13 -18.84
CA ARG A 855 -14.76 5.86 -19.88
C ARG A 855 -13.84 6.39 -20.98
N SER A 856 -12.74 7.04 -20.63
CA SER A 856 -11.78 7.63 -21.59
C SER A 856 -11.08 6.59 -22.47
N GLN A 857 -10.89 5.36 -21.97
CA GLN A 857 -10.21 4.27 -22.69
C GLN A 857 -11.18 3.28 -23.36
N GLY A 858 -12.49 3.36 -23.09
CA GLY A 858 -13.50 2.45 -23.63
C GLY A 858 -13.37 0.98 -23.18
N ARG A 859 -12.66 0.73 -22.07
CA ARG A 859 -12.33 -0.61 -21.55
C ARG A 859 -12.07 -0.60 -20.05
N ARG A 860 -12.04 -1.77 -19.40
CA ARG A 860 -11.60 -1.89 -18.00
C ARG A 860 -10.14 -1.42 -17.85
N VAL A 861 -9.86 -0.72 -16.76
CA VAL A 861 -8.53 -0.17 -16.42
C VAL A 861 -7.97 -0.89 -15.20
N THR A 862 -6.70 -1.29 -15.25
CA THR A 862 -6.02 -2.05 -14.19
C THR A 862 -5.91 -1.24 -12.90
N MET A 863 -6.63 -1.66 -11.86
CA MET A 863 -6.84 -0.87 -10.64
C MET A 863 -5.55 -0.63 -9.84
N LYS A 864 -4.69 -1.66 -9.68
CA LYS A 864 -3.40 -1.53 -8.96
C LYS A 864 -2.50 -0.47 -9.60
N ALA A 865 -2.26 -0.57 -10.91
CA ALA A 865 -1.45 0.38 -11.66
C ALA A 865 -2.04 1.80 -11.66
N PHE A 866 -3.36 1.93 -11.85
CA PHE A 866 -4.04 3.23 -11.80
C PHE A 866 -3.96 3.88 -10.42
N CYS A 867 -4.11 3.11 -9.33
CA CYS A 867 -4.04 3.65 -7.97
C CYS A 867 -2.65 4.22 -7.66
N TYR A 868 -1.59 3.45 -7.93
CA TYR A 868 -0.22 3.91 -7.80
C TYR A 868 0.05 5.17 -8.64
N GLN A 869 -0.30 5.16 -9.94
CA GLN A 869 -0.06 6.29 -10.85
C GLN A 869 -0.84 7.55 -10.46
N ARG A 870 -2.06 7.42 -9.93
CA ARG A 870 -2.99 8.55 -9.71
C ARG A 870 -2.97 9.12 -8.29
N PHE A 871 -2.65 8.29 -7.29
CA PHE A 871 -2.74 8.60 -5.86
C PHE A 871 -1.43 8.36 -5.08
N GLY A 872 -0.40 7.76 -5.70
CA GLY A 872 0.89 7.51 -5.05
C GLY A 872 0.89 6.41 -3.97
N VAL A 873 -0.21 5.67 -3.85
CA VAL A 873 -0.42 4.61 -2.84
C VAL A 873 -1.13 3.41 -3.46
N PRO A 874 -0.96 2.19 -2.93
CA PRO A 874 -1.84 1.08 -3.28
C PRO A 874 -3.28 1.35 -2.81
N LEU A 875 -4.23 0.62 -3.40
CA LEU A 875 -5.64 0.78 -3.08
C LEU A 875 -5.91 0.25 -1.65
N PRO A 876 -6.41 1.09 -0.72
CA PRO A 876 -6.76 0.64 0.62
C PRO A 876 -8.05 -0.17 0.53
N TYR A 877 -7.90 -1.50 0.60
CA TYR A 877 -8.96 -2.51 0.56
C TYR A 877 -9.93 -2.39 -0.63
N PHE A 878 -9.67 -3.11 -1.74
CA PHE A 878 -10.60 -4.06 -2.38
C PHE A 878 -10.01 -4.84 -3.55
#